data_AF-A0A8H5UZZ7-F1
#
_entry.id   AF-A0A8H5UZZ7-F1
#
_cell.length_a   1.000
_cell.length_b   1.000
_cell.length_c   1.000
_cell.angle_alpha   90.00
_cell.angle_beta   90.00
_cell.angle_gamma   90.00
#
_symmetry.space_group_name_H-M   'P 1'
#
loop_
_entity.id
_entity.type
_entity.pdbx_description
1 polymer ?
#
loop_
_entity_poly.entity_id
_entity_poly.type
_entity_poly.pdbx_seq_one_letter_code
_entity_poly.pdbx_strand_id
1 'polypeptide(L)'
;MTIPTFDTPPDFRTSYIINQHEGEALSIPGTKTLARIVASSKQTDGALAVFLFNGVTGDPAGFHYHKEAYDYFLVTKGKLKLWAGDNCRILEAGDFAYVPPMVGPVTETVGLVHPGDWVDFFRYISDPFDGLIGPEEQTPEHFETLTSRIMTAKDKYDVHFVGPDYQPPAVGDWDGSENVLPDGSQPYYLKSNTGPRWLAGGVLSRPFVTTAQSDGKIAITTIESSSYYKNAIFQKKYHTFATVHHCILLQEGTLSLRLKGHESWSKIQSGEAVVLPAGKAFSLDFGNKKAPFDRKLQDLEEGKGYLSNGELDFKLGTSEQPGHFISTHAARNSGVVPFNFGDFSKPLLLNRSTASIKWRITMSLSSVYAALEPYIDIPFNASLSGILFLAYRCLISKPGLLLTIVYTTSAIIILFDRTSTKGEMAKTMATMPLGLGSVLLFIVASRPTKAEWLYAFTIYVNFAVYGNILMMVATPYGGTFRGICCKVACLSLSAWIVLQGYQVQWKTIMLHDDLFVFTASSKSWIFAHAIYRFILLTLPCFGSGRRHRLMEVYSLGLTYLLSWSTGLPFEYCFGMADTIVAPAVTAWSSVSKTFNLIPRDAGKGQSTASGISDTGDICLGIVALAVAAYAGLNTLSLSRSPSL
;
A
#
# COMPACT_ATOMS: atom_id res chain seq x y z
N MET A 1 -8.28 8.93 -33.19
CA MET A 1 -8.21 10.32 -32.65
C MET A 1 -7.31 10.34 -31.43
N THR A 2 -6.51 11.39 -31.26
CA THR A 2 -5.73 11.70 -30.05
C THR A 2 -6.48 12.72 -29.18
N ILE A 3 -5.99 13.00 -27.97
CA ILE A 3 -6.40 14.19 -27.20
C ILE A 3 -5.90 15.44 -27.96
N PRO A 4 -6.71 16.50 -28.11
CA PRO A 4 -6.29 17.76 -28.71
C PRO A 4 -5.33 18.55 -27.81
N THR A 5 -4.40 19.26 -28.45
CA THR A 5 -3.50 20.23 -27.82
C THR A 5 -4.04 21.65 -28.02
N PHE A 6 -3.89 22.50 -27.02
CA PHE A 6 -4.22 23.93 -27.08
C PHE A 6 -3.09 24.74 -26.43
N ASP A 7 -2.95 25.99 -26.85
CA ASP A 7 -1.97 26.93 -26.27
C ASP A 7 -2.54 27.65 -25.03
N THR A 8 -3.87 27.68 -24.88
CA THR A 8 -4.56 28.18 -23.67
C THR A 8 -5.71 27.25 -23.26
N PRO A 9 -6.14 27.26 -21.98
CA PRO A 9 -7.24 26.41 -21.52
C PRO A 9 -8.56 26.71 -22.27
N PRO A 10 -9.17 25.74 -22.98
CA PRO A 10 -10.39 25.98 -23.75
C PRO A 10 -11.55 26.35 -22.84
N ASP A 11 -12.43 27.28 -23.24
CA ASP A 11 -13.50 27.82 -22.38
C ASP A 11 -14.64 26.83 -22.04
N PHE A 12 -14.54 25.58 -22.50
CA PHE A 12 -15.48 24.50 -22.24
C PHE A 12 -14.82 23.24 -21.64
N ARG A 13 -15.62 22.44 -20.94
CA ARG A 13 -15.21 21.21 -20.24
C ARG A 13 -14.83 20.06 -21.19
N THR A 14 -13.55 19.96 -21.53
CA THR A 14 -13.00 18.88 -22.37
C THR A 14 -11.69 18.30 -21.82
N SER A 15 -11.20 17.21 -22.42
CA SER A 15 -9.84 16.71 -22.20
C SER A 15 -8.89 17.37 -23.19
N TYR A 16 -7.76 17.89 -22.71
CA TYR A 16 -6.78 18.60 -23.53
C TYR A 16 -5.35 18.47 -23.01
N ILE A 17 -4.39 18.79 -23.87
CA ILE A 17 -2.96 18.97 -23.54
C ILE A 17 -2.64 20.47 -23.67
N ILE A 18 -1.86 21.02 -22.73
CA ILE A 18 -1.18 22.32 -22.84
C ILE A 18 0.31 22.03 -22.98
N ASN A 19 0.98 22.63 -23.97
CA ASN A 19 2.41 22.42 -24.18
C ASN A 19 3.26 23.05 -23.06
N GLN A 20 4.53 22.66 -22.98
CA GLN A 20 5.47 23.32 -22.05
C GLN A 20 5.55 24.83 -22.31
N HIS A 21 5.45 25.62 -21.24
CA HIS A 21 5.41 27.10 -21.25
C HIS A 21 4.19 27.75 -21.92
N GLU A 22 3.21 26.97 -22.37
CA GLU A 22 1.89 27.49 -22.77
C GLU A 22 0.95 27.62 -21.55
N GLY A 23 -0.27 28.10 -21.81
CA GLY A 23 -1.27 28.44 -20.79
C GLY A 23 -1.63 29.93 -20.80
N GLU A 24 -2.72 30.31 -20.14
CA GLU A 24 -3.15 31.70 -20.06
C GLU A 24 -2.15 32.51 -19.24
N ALA A 25 -1.38 33.36 -19.93
CA ALA A 25 -0.19 34.03 -19.42
C ALA A 25 -0.50 35.41 -18.84
N LEU A 26 -0.16 35.60 -17.57
CA LEU A 26 -0.52 36.75 -16.75
C LEU A 26 0.69 37.27 -15.98
N SER A 27 1.18 38.45 -16.34
CA SER A 27 2.29 39.13 -15.64
C SER A 27 1.74 39.84 -14.40
N ILE A 28 2.32 39.60 -13.23
CA ILE A 28 1.96 40.30 -11.99
C ILE A 28 2.85 41.56 -11.85
N PRO A 29 2.29 42.78 -11.91
CA PRO A 29 3.06 44.02 -11.79
C PRO A 29 3.86 44.08 -10.48
N GLY A 30 5.10 44.56 -10.53
CA GLY A 30 5.96 44.76 -9.35
C GLY A 30 6.58 43.52 -8.70
N THR A 31 6.32 42.30 -9.20
CA THR A 31 6.81 41.03 -8.60
C THR A 31 7.75 40.22 -9.51
N LYS A 32 8.01 40.70 -10.73
CA LYS A 32 8.78 40.01 -11.80
C LYS A 32 8.32 38.56 -12.08
N THR A 33 7.05 38.28 -11.79
CA THR A 33 6.46 36.94 -11.80
C THR A 33 5.41 36.82 -12.91
N LEU A 34 5.45 35.71 -13.62
CA LEU A 34 4.52 35.32 -14.68
C LEU A 34 3.74 34.08 -14.23
N ALA A 35 2.42 34.21 -14.11
CA ALA A 35 1.51 33.09 -13.91
C ALA A 35 1.04 32.54 -15.25
N ARG A 36 0.93 31.21 -15.39
CA ARG A 36 0.32 30.53 -16.53
C ARG A 36 -0.77 29.60 -16.07
N ILE A 37 -2.03 29.92 -16.33
CA ILE A 37 -3.15 29.06 -15.96
C ILE A 37 -3.24 27.93 -16.99
N VAL A 38 -3.16 26.67 -16.52
CA VAL A 38 -3.29 25.46 -17.36
C VAL A 38 -4.63 24.75 -17.13
N ALA A 39 -5.29 24.99 -15.99
CA ALA A 39 -6.65 24.55 -15.68
C ALA A 39 -7.39 25.58 -14.82
N SER A 40 -8.69 25.75 -15.04
CA SER A 40 -9.58 26.66 -14.29
C SER A 40 -10.98 26.06 -14.17
N SER A 41 -11.86 26.71 -13.38
CA SER A 41 -13.25 26.29 -13.18
C SER A 41 -14.03 25.97 -14.45
N LYS A 42 -13.77 26.67 -15.57
CA LYS A 42 -14.44 26.42 -16.86
C LYS A 42 -14.24 24.97 -17.34
N GLN A 43 -13.07 24.40 -17.06
CA GLN A 43 -12.73 23.03 -17.43
C GLN A 43 -12.92 22.04 -16.27
N THR A 44 -12.92 22.54 -15.03
CA THR A 44 -12.93 21.73 -13.80
C THR A 44 -14.24 21.73 -13.01
N ASP A 45 -15.27 22.43 -13.49
CA ASP A 45 -16.58 22.58 -12.80
C ASP A 45 -16.41 23.14 -11.38
N GLY A 46 -15.57 24.18 -11.25
CA GLY A 46 -15.18 24.80 -9.98
C GLY A 46 -14.24 23.99 -9.09
N ALA A 47 -13.94 22.73 -9.44
CA ALA A 47 -13.28 21.79 -8.52
C ALA A 47 -11.78 22.08 -8.26
N LEU A 48 -11.06 22.68 -9.21
CA LEU A 48 -9.65 23.05 -9.06
C LEU A 48 -9.19 24.06 -10.12
N ALA A 49 -8.24 24.92 -9.79
CA ALA A 49 -7.44 25.64 -10.76
C ALA A 49 -5.96 25.27 -10.59
N VAL A 50 -5.23 25.15 -11.70
CA VAL A 50 -3.79 24.86 -11.71
C VAL A 50 -3.10 25.92 -12.55
N PHE A 51 -2.05 26.48 -11.97
CA PHE A 51 -1.21 27.48 -12.61
C PHE A 51 0.26 27.20 -12.35
N LEU A 52 1.11 27.66 -13.26
CA LEU A 52 2.55 27.57 -13.17
C LEU A 52 3.09 28.98 -12.96
N PHE A 53 3.92 29.19 -11.94
CA PHE A 53 4.67 30.44 -11.79
C PHE A 53 6.07 30.29 -12.36
N ASN A 54 6.50 31.26 -13.17
CA ASN A 54 7.89 31.46 -13.56
C ASN A 54 8.29 32.90 -13.21
N GLY A 55 9.50 33.11 -12.68
CA GLY A 55 9.98 34.45 -12.33
C GLY A 55 11.48 34.50 -12.07
N VAL A 56 12.01 35.71 -11.98
CA VAL A 56 13.39 35.98 -11.53
C VAL A 56 13.37 36.47 -10.07
N THR A 57 14.54 36.69 -9.46
CA THR A 57 14.62 37.29 -8.12
C THR A 57 13.91 38.64 -8.09
N GLY A 58 12.90 38.76 -7.22
CA GLY A 58 12.07 39.94 -7.06
C GLY A 58 11.41 39.98 -5.68
N ASP A 59 10.71 41.08 -5.40
CA ASP A 59 10.05 41.29 -4.11
C ASP A 59 8.78 40.43 -3.96
N PRO A 60 8.45 39.97 -2.74
CA PRO A 60 7.26 39.17 -2.50
C PRO A 60 5.99 40.00 -2.72
N ALA A 61 4.91 39.34 -3.15
CA ALA A 61 3.60 39.95 -3.41
C ALA A 61 2.84 40.43 -2.15
N GLY A 62 3.53 40.71 -1.05
CA GLY A 62 2.98 41.03 0.28
C GLY A 62 2.56 39.79 1.07
N PHE A 63 2.65 39.87 2.40
CA PHE A 63 2.17 38.82 3.30
C PHE A 63 0.63 38.86 3.41
N HIS A 64 -0.03 37.72 3.20
CA HIS A 64 -1.49 37.62 3.18
C HIS A 64 -1.99 36.21 3.53
N TYR A 65 -3.28 36.09 3.85
CA TYR A 65 -3.95 34.82 4.06
C TYR A 65 -5.27 34.70 3.31
N HIS A 66 -5.69 33.46 3.13
CA HIS A 66 -6.98 33.04 2.60
C HIS A 66 -7.80 32.47 3.76
N LYS A 67 -9.13 32.48 3.72
CA LYS A 67 -9.99 31.79 4.69
C LYS A 67 -10.56 30.47 4.15
N GLU A 68 -10.75 30.40 2.84
CA GLU A 68 -11.41 29.32 2.13
C GLU A 68 -10.56 28.72 1.01
N ALA A 69 -9.62 29.49 0.45
CA ALA A 69 -8.66 29.00 -0.53
C ALA A 69 -7.46 28.28 0.13
N TYR A 70 -7.05 27.16 -0.46
CA TYR A 70 -5.84 26.41 -0.09
C TYR A 70 -4.76 26.58 -1.15
N ASP A 71 -3.55 26.89 -0.71
CA ASP A 71 -2.36 27.03 -1.55
C ASP A 71 -1.45 25.80 -1.45
N TYR A 72 -0.83 25.48 -2.59
CA TYR A 72 0.13 24.39 -2.72
C TYR A 72 1.32 24.88 -3.52
N PHE A 73 2.53 24.70 -3.01
CA PHE A 73 3.76 25.13 -3.69
C PHE A 73 4.69 23.94 -3.87
N LEU A 74 4.83 23.46 -5.10
CA LEU A 74 5.81 22.44 -5.47
C LEU A 74 6.90 23.05 -6.36
N VAL A 75 8.13 23.11 -5.84
CA VAL A 75 9.30 23.64 -6.57
C VAL A 75 9.69 22.68 -7.68
N THR A 76 9.64 23.12 -8.94
CA THR A 76 10.11 22.33 -10.10
C THR A 76 11.55 22.67 -10.47
N LYS A 77 11.92 23.96 -10.38
CA LYS A 77 13.30 24.45 -10.57
C LYS A 77 13.56 25.69 -9.71
N GLY A 78 14.84 25.99 -9.49
CA GLY A 78 15.28 27.17 -8.75
C GLY A 78 15.23 26.98 -7.24
N LYS A 79 15.07 28.10 -6.51
CA LYS A 79 14.95 28.13 -5.05
C LYS A 79 13.82 29.06 -4.63
N LEU A 80 13.02 28.61 -3.67
CA LEU A 80 11.83 29.28 -3.16
C LEU A 80 12.09 29.68 -1.71
N LYS A 81 12.02 30.97 -1.39
CA LYS A 81 11.80 31.35 0.01
C LYS A 81 10.30 31.24 0.26
N LEU A 82 9.88 30.48 1.27
CA LEU A 82 8.47 30.39 1.64
C LEU A 82 8.30 30.49 3.15
N TRP A 83 7.39 31.35 3.57
CA TRP A 83 6.92 31.46 4.94
C TRP A 83 5.56 30.76 5.05
N ALA A 84 5.40 29.87 6.02
CA ALA A 84 4.15 29.14 6.24
C ALA A 84 3.95 28.95 7.75
N GLY A 85 2.90 29.58 8.30
CA GLY A 85 2.74 29.73 9.75
C GLY A 85 3.95 30.42 10.40
N ASP A 86 4.39 29.90 11.55
CA ASP A 86 5.53 30.42 12.31
C ASP A 86 6.91 30.04 11.74
N ASN A 87 6.96 29.43 10.55
CA ASN A 87 8.19 28.95 9.93
C ASN A 87 8.52 29.68 8.63
N CYS A 88 9.82 29.72 8.30
CA CYS A 88 10.33 30.03 6.99
C CYS A 88 11.34 28.97 6.56
N ARG A 89 11.32 28.58 5.29
CA ARG A 89 12.30 27.66 4.67
C ARG A 89 12.77 28.19 3.31
N ILE A 90 13.92 27.70 2.87
CA ILE A 90 14.35 27.78 1.46
C ILE A 90 14.16 26.40 0.84
N LEU A 91 13.18 26.28 -0.05
CA LEU A 91 12.84 25.07 -0.78
C LEU A 91 13.58 25.04 -2.13
N GLU A 92 13.94 23.84 -2.56
CA GLU A 92 14.69 23.54 -3.78
C GLU A 92 13.92 22.49 -4.63
N ALA A 93 14.41 22.14 -5.82
CA ALA A 93 13.67 21.27 -6.74
C ALA A 93 13.16 19.94 -6.11
N GLY A 94 11.85 19.74 -6.19
CA GLY A 94 11.11 18.62 -5.60
C GLY A 94 10.68 18.79 -4.14
N ASP A 95 11.13 19.85 -3.46
CA ASP A 95 10.59 20.25 -2.15
C ASP A 95 9.18 20.81 -2.33
N PHE A 96 8.36 20.64 -1.29
CA PHE A 96 6.95 20.98 -1.31
C PHE A 96 6.55 21.73 -0.04
N ALA A 97 5.58 22.63 -0.16
CA ALA A 97 4.84 23.18 0.96
C ALA A 97 3.34 23.06 0.74
N TYR A 98 2.64 22.65 1.80
CA TYR A 98 1.21 22.84 1.91
C TYR A 98 0.94 24.08 2.75
N VAL A 99 0.15 24.98 2.17
CA VAL A 99 -0.28 26.21 2.80
C VAL A 99 -1.81 26.18 2.83
N PRO A 100 -2.42 25.57 3.86
CA PRO A 100 -3.75 26.02 4.24
C PRO A 100 -3.62 27.48 4.68
N PRO A 101 -4.63 28.33 4.44
CA PRO A 101 -4.70 29.72 4.91
C PRO A 101 -3.44 30.39 5.54
N MET A 102 -2.40 30.82 4.77
CA MET A 102 -1.34 31.85 5.07
C MET A 102 0.01 31.68 4.28
N VAL A 103 0.30 32.51 3.25
CA VAL A 103 1.66 32.86 2.66
C VAL A 103 2.48 31.75 1.96
N GLY A 104 3.35 31.97 0.94
CA GLY A 104 3.68 33.14 0.08
C GLY A 104 5.13 33.09 -0.51
N PRO A 105 5.41 33.73 -1.67
CA PRO A 105 6.20 33.16 -2.82
C PRO A 105 7.69 33.62 -2.93
N VAL A 106 8.56 33.26 -3.91
CA VAL A 106 8.44 32.87 -5.36
C VAL A 106 9.51 31.82 -5.83
N THR A 107 9.19 30.95 -6.82
CA THR A 107 10.09 30.00 -7.55
C THR A 107 9.40 29.43 -8.81
N GLU A 108 10.03 28.58 -9.66
CA GLU A 108 9.21 27.75 -10.59
C GLU A 108 8.30 26.81 -9.77
N THR A 109 7.02 27.15 -9.64
CA THR A 109 6.08 26.40 -8.80
C THR A 109 4.86 25.91 -9.57
N VAL A 110 4.45 24.68 -9.28
CA VAL A 110 3.07 24.26 -9.53
C VAL A 110 2.23 24.80 -8.39
N GLY A 111 1.44 25.83 -8.70
CA GLY A 111 0.38 26.35 -7.86
C GLY A 111 -0.94 25.67 -8.16
N LEU A 112 -1.71 25.40 -7.13
CA LEU A 112 -3.08 24.90 -7.24
C LEU A 112 -3.94 25.66 -6.25
N VAL A 113 -5.19 25.96 -6.62
CA VAL A 113 -6.18 26.48 -5.67
C VAL A 113 -7.53 25.77 -5.82
N HIS A 114 -8.18 25.54 -4.67
CA HIS A 114 -9.58 25.16 -4.54
C HIS A 114 -10.26 26.20 -3.60
N PRO A 115 -11.43 26.76 -3.94
CA PRO A 115 -12.22 26.53 -5.16
C PRO A 115 -11.53 27.13 -6.40
N GLY A 116 -11.77 26.53 -7.57
CA GLY A 116 -11.07 26.91 -8.80
C GLY A 116 -11.33 28.35 -9.27
N ASP A 117 -12.43 28.98 -8.82
CA ASP A 117 -12.80 30.34 -9.22
C ASP A 117 -11.83 31.39 -8.67
N TRP A 118 -11.06 31.06 -7.63
CA TRP A 118 -10.07 31.96 -7.05
C TRP A 118 -9.00 32.39 -8.07
N VAL A 119 -8.75 31.61 -9.13
CA VAL A 119 -7.81 31.98 -10.20
C VAL A 119 -8.18 33.27 -10.95
N ASP A 120 -9.44 33.72 -10.87
CA ASP A 120 -9.87 35.03 -11.36
C ASP A 120 -9.22 36.19 -10.62
N PHE A 121 -8.67 35.97 -9.41
CA PHE A 121 -7.86 36.97 -8.71
C PHE A 121 -6.63 37.35 -9.53
N PHE A 122 -5.89 36.38 -10.08
CA PHE A 122 -4.76 36.66 -10.98
C PHE A 122 -5.20 37.44 -12.21
N ARG A 123 -6.30 37.03 -12.87
CA ARG A 123 -6.86 37.76 -14.02
C ARG A 123 -7.22 39.22 -13.71
N TYR A 124 -7.49 39.54 -12.44
CA TYR A 124 -7.79 40.89 -11.99
C TYR A 124 -6.55 41.72 -11.61
N ILE A 125 -5.56 41.13 -10.93
CA ILE A 125 -4.36 41.85 -10.51
C ILE A 125 -3.29 41.95 -11.60
N SER A 126 -3.26 41.01 -12.53
CA SER A 126 -2.25 40.89 -13.60
C SER A 126 -2.65 41.58 -14.89
N ASP A 127 -1.67 41.75 -15.77
CA ASP A 127 -1.87 42.11 -17.17
C ASP A 127 -1.60 40.89 -18.07
N PRO A 128 -2.36 40.68 -19.18
CA PRO A 128 -2.04 39.65 -20.17
C PRO A 128 -0.62 39.82 -20.71
N PHE A 129 0.12 38.72 -20.82
CA PHE A 129 1.54 38.74 -21.15
C PHE A 129 1.88 37.88 -22.36
N ASP A 130 2.47 38.50 -23.39
CA ASP A 130 2.99 37.83 -24.59
C ASP A 130 4.51 37.70 -24.48
N GLY A 131 4.97 36.57 -23.94
CA GLY A 131 6.39 36.31 -23.69
C GLY A 131 6.62 35.03 -22.89
N LEU A 132 7.85 34.50 -22.93
CA LEU A 132 8.22 33.23 -22.28
C LEU A 132 8.60 33.37 -20.80
N ILE A 133 9.36 34.42 -20.47
CA ILE A 133 9.88 34.73 -19.13
C ILE A 133 9.23 36.05 -18.68
N GLY A 134 8.90 36.18 -17.38
CA GLY A 134 8.32 37.41 -16.83
C GLY A 134 9.22 38.64 -17.01
N PRO A 135 8.65 39.85 -17.03
CA PRO A 135 9.42 41.07 -17.29
C PRO A 135 10.44 41.34 -16.17
N GLU A 136 11.71 41.42 -16.55
CA GLU A 136 12.83 41.67 -15.63
C GLU A 136 12.91 43.13 -15.19
N GLU A 137 12.54 44.06 -16.09
CA GLU A 137 12.39 45.48 -15.81
C GLU A 137 10.97 45.76 -15.30
N GLN A 138 10.86 46.18 -14.04
CA GLN A 138 9.63 46.70 -13.45
C GLN A 138 10.00 47.88 -12.53
N THR A 139 9.15 48.90 -12.52
CA THR A 139 9.38 50.18 -11.81
C THR A 139 8.48 50.29 -10.58
N PRO A 140 8.72 51.23 -9.63
CA PRO A 140 7.86 51.42 -8.46
C PRO A 140 6.37 51.62 -8.79
N GLU A 141 6.06 52.30 -9.90
CA GLU A 141 4.68 52.52 -10.37
C GLU A 141 3.95 51.20 -10.70
N HIS A 142 4.68 50.13 -11.06
CA HIS A 142 4.09 48.80 -11.25
C HIS A 142 3.68 48.18 -9.90
N PHE A 143 4.47 48.41 -8.84
CA PHE A 143 4.14 47.94 -7.49
C PHE A 143 2.98 48.74 -6.88
N GLU A 144 2.91 50.05 -7.13
CA GLU A 144 1.74 50.88 -6.81
C GLU A 144 0.48 50.40 -7.53
N THR A 145 0.61 50.05 -8.82
CA THR A 145 -0.48 49.48 -9.63
C THR A 145 -0.99 48.16 -9.04
N LEU A 146 -0.09 47.24 -8.68
CA LEU A 146 -0.45 46.00 -7.99
C LEU A 146 -1.17 46.29 -6.66
N THR A 147 -0.61 47.17 -5.84
CA THR A 147 -1.16 47.54 -4.52
C THR A 147 -2.57 48.12 -4.66
N SER A 148 -2.81 48.97 -5.67
CA SER A 148 -4.12 49.55 -5.96
C SER A 148 -5.16 48.50 -6.40
N ARG A 149 -4.77 47.58 -7.30
CA ARG A 149 -5.61 46.45 -7.71
C ARG A 149 -5.95 45.54 -6.53
N ILE A 150 -4.95 45.17 -5.73
CA ILE A 150 -5.11 44.40 -4.48
C ILE A 150 -6.11 45.06 -3.52
N MET A 151 -5.94 46.35 -3.23
CA MET A 151 -6.80 47.06 -2.27
C MET A 151 -8.25 47.19 -2.74
N THR A 152 -8.48 47.13 -4.05
CA THR A 152 -9.81 47.07 -4.66
C THR A 152 -10.40 45.66 -4.68
N ALA A 153 -9.54 44.63 -4.71
CA ALA A 153 -9.91 43.21 -4.87
C ALA A 153 -10.10 42.45 -3.55
N LYS A 154 -9.45 42.88 -2.45
CA LYS A 154 -9.31 42.16 -1.16
C LYS A 154 -10.62 41.66 -0.51
N ASP A 155 -11.73 42.34 -0.76
CA ASP A 155 -13.04 42.03 -0.18
C ASP A 155 -13.89 41.14 -1.12
N LYS A 156 -13.44 40.95 -2.36
CA LYS A 156 -14.10 40.17 -3.43
C LYS A 156 -13.43 38.82 -3.67
N TYR A 157 -12.11 38.78 -3.60
CA TYR A 157 -11.29 37.57 -3.69
C TYR A 157 -10.65 37.36 -2.33
N ASP A 158 -10.82 36.17 -1.76
CA ASP A 158 -10.43 35.76 -0.41
C ASP A 158 -8.92 35.96 -0.15
N VAL A 159 -8.46 37.20 0.05
CA VAL A 159 -7.05 37.58 0.16
C VAL A 159 -6.92 38.71 1.17
N HIS A 160 -6.46 38.36 2.37
CA HIS A 160 -6.39 39.23 3.53
C HIS A 160 -4.93 39.54 3.87
N PHE A 161 -4.48 40.72 3.46
CA PHE A 161 -3.13 41.21 3.76
C PHE A 161 -2.94 41.46 5.26
N VAL A 162 -1.80 41.04 5.79
CA VAL A 162 -1.41 41.39 7.17
C VAL A 162 -0.85 42.80 7.22
N GLY A 163 -0.99 43.47 8.36
CA GLY A 163 -0.55 44.86 8.54
C GLY A 163 0.97 45.04 8.44
N PRO A 164 1.46 46.28 8.26
CA PRO A 164 2.89 46.58 8.11
C PRO A 164 3.73 46.21 9.34
N ASP A 165 3.11 46.07 10.51
CA ASP A 165 3.78 45.69 11.76
C ASP A 165 4.09 44.18 11.85
N TYR A 166 3.61 43.35 10.91
CA TYR A 166 3.87 41.91 10.91
C TYR A 166 5.37 41.62 10.73
N GLN A 167 5.95 40.93 11.71
CA GLN A 167 7.34 40.48 11.68
C GLN A 167 7.38 39.02 11.19
N PRO A 168 7.80 38.75 9.95
CA PRO A 168 7.87 37.38 9.45
C PRO A 168 9.01 36.60 10.15
N PRO A 169 8.85 35.29 10.40
CA PRO A 169 9.89 34.49 11.02
C PRO A 169 11.16 34.46 10.17
N ALA A 170 12.30 34.34 10.86
CA ALA A 170 13.60 34.16 10.22
C ALA A 170 13.67 32.83 9.46
N VAL A 171 14.57 32.72 8.48
CA VAL A 171 14.81 31.47 7.76
C VAL A 171 15.35 30.44 8.75
N GLY A 172 14.64 29.33 8.92
CA GLY A 172 15.11 28.17 9.67
C GLY A 172 15.78 27.15 8.76
N ASP A 173 16.70 26.38 9.34
CA ASP A 173 17.28 25.21 8.70
C ASP A 173 16.26 24.05 8.60
N TRP A 174 16.58 23.06 7.76
CA TRP A 174 15.85 21.80 7.69
C TRP A 174 16.31 20.89 8.84
N ASP A 175 15.42 20.58 9.78
CA ASP A 175 15.76 19.78 10.98
C ASP A 175 15.51 18.27 10.80
N GLY A 176 14.87 17.88 9.70
CA GLY A 176 14.58 16.49 9.36
C GLY A 176 13.19 16.00 9.79
N SER A 177 12.39 16.87 10.40
CA SER A 177 10.95 16.62 10.64
C SER A 177 10.11 16.73 9.36
N GLU A 178 10.64 17.39 8.32
CA GLU A 178 9.94 17.67 7.06
C GLU A 178 9.87 16.44 6.12
N ASN A 179 9.53 15.27 6.67
CA ASN A 179 9.46 13.97 5.99
C ASN A 179 8.15 13.18 6.31
N VAL A 180 7.23 13.76 7.09
CA VAL A 180 5.94 13.15 7.47
C VAL A 180 4.78 14.07 7.05
N LEU A 181 3.69 13.48 6.58
CA LEU A 181 2.41 14.19 6.38
C LEU A 181 1.68 14.30 7.73
N PRO A 182 1.20 15.48 8.15
CA PRO A 182 0.45 15.62 9.39
C PRO A 182 -0.96 15.01 9.27
N ASP A 183 -1.55 14.57 10.38
CA ASP A 183 -2.85 13.86 10.38
C ASP A 183 -4.08 14.74 10.05
N GLY A 184 -3.90 16.04 9.75
CA GLY A 184 -4.98 16.98 9.43
C GLY A 184 -4.51 18.24 8.69
N SER A 185 -5.42 19.19 8.50
CA SER A 185 -5.14 20.45 7.80
C SER A 185 -4.36 21.44 8.67
N GLN A 186 -3.06 21.57 8.42
CA GLN A 186 -2.14 22.54 9.02
C GLN A 186 -0.98 22.83 8.06
N PRO A 187 -0.28 23.97 8.14
CA PRO A 187 0.87 24.24 7.29
C PRO A 187 2.01 23.25 7.52
N TYR A 188 2.67 22.80 6.45
CA TYR A 188 3.88 21.99 6.55
C TYR A 188 4.76 22.07 5.30
N TYR A 189 6.02 21.70 5.47
CA TYR A 189 6.97 21.48 4.40
C TYR A 189 7.26 19.98 4.26
N LEU A 190 7.60 19.54 3.05
CA LEU A 190 8.21 18.25 2.78
C LEU A 190 9.49 18.46 1.98
N LYS A 191 10.61 17.92 2.48
CA LYS A 191 11.86 17.89 1.71
C LYS A 191 11.76 16.85 0.60
N SER A 192 12.29 17.18 -0.57
CA SER A 192 12.32 16.36 -1.79
C SER A 192 12.69 14.92 -1.49
N ASN A 193 11.83 13.99 -1.94
CA ASN A 193 12.01 12.54 -1.79
C ASN A 193 12.07 11.96 -0.36
N THR A 194 11.93 12.77 0.70
CA THR A 194 11.95 12.28 2.09
C THR A 194 10.59 11.75 2.56
N GLY A 195 9.50 12.33 2.05
CA GLY A 195 8.12 12.03 2.42
C GLY A 195 7.68 10.55 2.26
N PRO A 196 6.46 10.23 2.75
CA PRO A 196 5.89 8.90 2.60
C PRO A 196 5.79 8.46 1.14
N ARG A 197 5.89 7.15 0.91
CA ARG A 197 5.92 6.57 -0.44
C ARG A 197 5.14 5.26 -0.49
N TRP A 198 4.36 5.05 -1.54
CA TRP A 198 3.52 3.89 -1.75
C TRP A 198 3.80 3.25 -3.11
N LEU A 199 4.20 1.98 -3.12
CA LEU A 199 4.44 1.22 -4.36
C LEU A 199 3.26 0.29 -4.63
N ALA A 200 2.52 0.53 -5.70
CA ALA A 200 1.36 -0.26 -6.09
C ALA A 200 1.44 -0.65 -7.57
N GLY A 201 1.52 -1.95 -7.86
CA GLY A 201 1.45 -2.48 -9.23
C GLY A 201 2.44 -1.83 -10.20
N GLY A 202 3.72 -1.72 -9.82
CA GLY A 202 4.78 -1.12 -10.65
C GLY A 202 4.80 0.41 -10.70
N VAL A 203 3.91 1.08 -9.97
CA VAL A 203 3.82 2.54 -9.87
C VAL A 203 4.13 2.99 -8.45
N LEU A 204 5.05 3.93 -8.31
CA LEU A 204 5.43 4.55 -7.05
C LEU A 204 4.73 5.91 -6.93
N SER A 205 4.00 6.11 -5.84
CA SER A 205 3.36 7.37 -5.47
C SER A 205 4.09 7.97 -4.28
N ARG A 206 4.42 9.27 -4.34
CA ARG A 206 4.80 10.07 -3.16
C ARG A 206 3.73 11.14 -2.95
N PRO A 207 2.76 10.93 -2.04
CA PRO A 207 1.77 11.95 -1.72
C PRO A 207 2.45 13.16 -1.07
N PHE A 208 2.21 14.33 -1.66
CA PHE A 208 2.47 15.62 -1.04
C PHE A 208 1.28 16.07 -0.20
N VAL A 209 0.06 15.70 -0.62
CA VAL A 209 -1.23 15.99 0.04
C VAL A 209 -2.14 14.80 -0.17
N THR A 210 -2.83 14.37 0.88
CA THR A 210 -3.89 13.36 0.85
C THR A 210 -5.22 13.99 1.25
N THR A 211 -6.30 13.21 1.22
CA THR A 211 -7.62 13.65 1.69
C THR A 211 -7.64 14.06 3.17
N ALA A 212 -6.64 13.69 3.98
CA ALA A 212 -6.58 14.08 5.39
C ALA A 212 -6.12 15.53 5.59
N GLN A 213 -5.16 16.00 4.80
CA GLN A 213 -4.64 17.38 4.94
C GLN A 213 -5.57 18.41 4.29
N SER A 214 -6.37 18.01 3.30
CA SER A 214 -7.21 18.91 2.49
C SER A 214 -8.71 18.79 2.75
N ASP A 215 -9.15 18.17 3.84
CA ASP A 215 -10.58 17.92 4.13
C ASP A 215 -11.33 17.21 2.98
N GLY A 216 -10.64 16.30 2.30
CA GLY A 216 -11.14 15.57 1.12
C GLY A 216 -11.27 16.41 -0.15
N LYS A 217 -10.90 17.70 -0.13
CA LYS A 217 -11.00 18.61 -1.28
C LYS A 217 -9.99 18.27 -2.37
N ILE A 218 -8.75 17.90 -2.02
CA ILE A 218 -7.76 17.49 -3.01
C ILE A 218 -6.67 16.54 -2.49
N ALA A 219 -6.19 15.62 -3.33
CA ALA A 219 -4.89 14.96 -3.12
C ALA A 219 -3.90 15.41 -4.20
N ILE A 220 -2.61 15.48 -3.85
CA ILE A 220 -1.49 15.83 -4.73
C ILE A 220 -0.39 14.80 -4.50
N THR A 221 0.12 14.17 -5.54
CA THR A 221 1.15 13.12 -5.44
C THR A 221 2.10 13.16 -6.63
N THR A 222 3.37 12.78 -6.44
CA THR A 222 4.13 12.27 -7.60
C THR A 222 3.58 10.91 -8.04
N ILE A 223 3.68 10.59 -9.32
CA ILE A 223 3.45 9.27 -9.89
C ILE A 223 4.66 8.91 -10.75
N GLU A 224 5.40 7.89 -10.34
CA GLU A 224 6.64 7.43 -10.97
C GLU A 224 6.51 5.96 -11.40
N SER A 225 7.01 5.63 -12.58
CA SER A 225 6.93 4.29 -13.17
C SER A 225 7.97 4.14 -14.29
N SER A 226 8.05 2.97 -14.91
CA SER A 226 9.00 2.65 -15.98
C SER A 226 8.38 1.66 -16.96
N SER A 227 8.74 1.76 -18.25
CA SER A 227 8.43 0.74 -19.27
C SER A 227 8.97 -0.65 -18.94
N TYR A 228 9.89 -0.76 -17.97
CA TYR A 228 10.33 -2.04 -17.40
C TYR A 228 9.16 -2.78 -16.71
N TYR A 229 8.28 -2.05 -16.01
CA TYR A 229 7.14 -2.60 -15.31
C TYR A 229 5.99 -2.91 -16.29
N LYS A 230 6.19 -3.96 -17.08
CA LYS A 230 5.14 -4.57 -17.89
C LYS A 230 3.93 -4.84 -17.00
N ASN A 231 2.78 -4.28 -17.36
CA ASN A 231 1.52 -4.35 -16.63
C ASN A 231 1.39 -3.39 -15.43
N ALA A 232 1.95 -2.19 -15.50
CA ALA A 232 1.71 -1.14 -14.50
C ALA A 232 0.19 -0.93 -14.27
N ILE A 233 -0.23 -0.56 -13.05
CA ILE A 233 -1.66 -0.51 -12.67
C ILE A 233 -2.52 0.32 -13.63
N PHE A 234 -2.01 1.45 -14.13
CA PHE A 234 -2.69 2.34 -15.08
C PHE A 234 -2.63 1.89 -16.57
N GLN A 235 -1.79 0.91 -16.90
CA GLN A 235 -1.53 0.44 -18.28
C GLN A 235 -2.50 -0.65 -18.75
N LYS A 236 -2.97 -1.50 -17.82
CA LYS A 236 -3.76 -2.69 -18.15
C LYS A 236 -5.25 -2.45 -18.38
N LYS A 237 -5.80 -1.40 -17.80
CA LYS A 237 -7.25 -1.13 -17.75
C LYS A 237 -7.49 0.36 -17.95
N TYR A 238 -8.67 0.69 -18.49
CA TYR A 238 -9.19 2.04 -18.40
C TYR A 238 -9.68 2.29 -16.98
N HIS A 239 -9.12 3.31 -16.33
CA HIS A 239 -9.55 3.82 -15.04
C HIS A 239 -10.52 4.98 -15.25
N THR A 240 -11.56 5.06 -14.44
CA THR A 240 -12.58 6.10 -14.54
C THR A 240 -12.88 6.60 -13.14
N PHE A 241 -12.65 7.88 -12.89
CA PHE A 241 -12.99 8.51 -11.62
C PHE A 241 -14.25 9.35 -11.85
N ALA A 242 -15.38 8.89 -11.29
CA ALA A 242 -16.70 9.45 -11.60
C ALA A 242 -16.83 10.95 -11.26
N THR A 243 -16.14 11.39 -10.20
CA THR A 243 -16.27 12.72 -9.59
C THR A 243 -14.95 13.48 -9.50
N VAL A 244 -13.87 12.96 -10.10
CA VAL A 244 -12.50 13.49 -9.92
C VAL A 244 -11.97 14.07 -11.22
N HIS A 245 -11.65 15.35 -11.20
CA HIS A 245 -10.88 16.01 -12.24
C HIS A 245 -9.39 15.77 -11.99
N HIS A 246 -8.62 15.56 -13.05
CA HIS A 246 -7.16 15.41 -12.97
C HIS A 246 -6.48 16.50 -13.77
N CYS A 247 -5.43 17.09 -13.20
CA CYS A 247 -4.36 17.74 -13.94
C CYS A 247 -3.09 16.90 -13.74
N ILE A 248 -2.47 16.49 -14.85
CA ILE A 248 -1.22 15.72 -14.85
C ILE A 248 -0.14 16.62 -15.44
N LEU A 249 0.86 17.00 -14.65
CA LEU A 249 2.00 17.78 -15.10
C LEU A 249 3.21 16.87 -15.30
N LEU A 250 3.71 16.81 -16.53
CA LEU A 250 4.85 15.98 -16.88
C LEU A 250 6.16 16.70 -16.54
N GLN A 251 6.97 16.26 -15.56
CA GLN A 251 8.26 16.93 -15.30
C GLN A 251 9.39 16.36 -16.17
N GLU A 252 9.53 15.03 -16.25
CA GLU A 252 10.59 14.42 -17.08
C GLU A 252 10.17 13.08 -17.72
N GLY A 253 10.52 12.91 -19.00
CA GLY A 253 10.39 11.65 -19.72
C GLY A 253 9.21 11.65 -20.69
N THR A 254 8.62 10.47 -20.93
CA THR A 254 7.48 10.35 -21.84
C THR A 254 6.36 9.51 -21.24
N LEU A 255 5.13 10.01 -21.38
CA LEU A 255 3.90 9.36 -20.96
C LEU A 255 2.99 9.26 -22.18
N SER A 256 2.46 8.06 -22.43
CA SER A 256 1.40 7.87 -23.42
C SER A 256 0.08 7.74 -22.68
N LEU A 257 -0.92 8.53 -23.07
CA LEU A 257 -2.27 8.49 -22.50
C LEU A 257 -3.29 8.19 -23.60
N ARG A 258 -4.26 7.33 -23.30
CA ARG A 258 -5.36 7.01 -24.21
C ARG A 258 -6.70 7.04 -23.48
N LEU A 259 -7.65 7.80 -24.04
CA LEU A 259 -9.04 7.81 -23.59
C LEU A 259 -9.79 6.57 -24.12
N LYS A 260 -10.81 6.12 -23.39
CA LYS A 260 -11.67 5.02 -23.84
C LYS A 260 -12.46 5.46 -25.08
N GLY A 261 -12.39 4.66 -26.14
CA GLY A 261 -12.97 4.99 -27.45
C GLY A 261 -12.00 5.72 -28.40
N HIS A 262 -10.83 6.17 -27.92
CA HIS A 262 -9.75 6.63 -28.80
C HIS A 262 -8.88 5.44 -29.21
N GLU A 263 -8.68 5.26 -30.51
CA GLU A 263 -7.80 4.21 -31.06
C GLU A 263 -6.32 4.51 -30.81
N SER A 264 -5.95 5.79 -30.92
CA SER A 264 -4.58 6.29 -30.86
C SER A 264 -4.18 6.68 -29.43
N TRP A 265 -2.92 6.48 -29.08
CA TRP A 265 -2.32 7.06 -27.87
C TRP A 265 -1.88 8.50 -28.15
N SER A 266 -2.22 9.44 -27.26
CA SER A 266 -1.53 10.73 -27.18
C SER A 266 -0.19 10.52 -26.48
N LYS A 267 0.90 10.96 -27.10
CA LYS A 267 2.18 11.12 -26.40
C LYS A 267 2.18 12.46 -25.69
N ILE A 268 2.77 12.46 -24.51
CA ILE A 268 2.94 13.61 -23.63
C ILE A 268 4.44 13.68 -23.32
N GLN A 269 5.01 14.89 -23.36
CA GLN A 269 6.44 15.17 -23.16
C GLN A 269 6.68 15.99 -21.90
N SER A 270 7.93 15.99 -21.41
CA SER A 270 8.38 16.85 -20.30
C SER A 270 7.90 18.29 -20.47
N GLY A 271 7.43 18.89 -19.39
CA GLY A 271 6.87 20.23 -19.33
C GLY A 271 5.39 20.36 -19.73
N GLU A 272 4.79 19.38 -20.41
CA GLU A 272 3.39 19.44 -20.85
C GLU A 272 2.41 19.16 -19.69
N ALA A 273 1.23 19.79 -19.74
CA ALA A 273 0.12 19.55 -18.83
C ALA A 273 -1.02 18.81 -19.55
N VAL A 274 -1.65 17.83 -18.89
CA VAL A 274 -2.85 17.16 -19.42
C VAL A 274 -4.00 17.25 -18.44
N VAL A 275 -5.13 17.76 -18.91
CA VAL A 275 -6.34 17.95 -18.10
C VAL A 275 -7.41 16.95 -18.51
N LEU A 276 -7.97 16.25 -17.52
CA LEU A 276 -8.97 15.20 -17.69
C LEU A 276 -10.19 15.51 -16.79
N PRO A 277 -11.35 15.89 -17.36
CA PRO A 277 -12.55 16.09 -16.57
C PRO A 277 -13.06 14.81 -15.89
N ALA A 278 -13.79 14.97 -14.77
CA ALA A 278 -14.42 13.85 -14.09
C ALA A 278 -15.36 13.04 -15.00
N GLY A 279 -15.34 11.72 -14.81
CA GLY A 279 -16.06 10.74 -15.62
C GLY A 279 -15.33 10.29 -16.89
N LYS A 280 -14.17 10.87 -17.24
CA LYS A 280 -13.37 10.42 -18.39
C LYS A 280 -12.61 9.13 -18.05
N ALA A 281 -12.75 8.13 -18.89
CA ALA A 281 -12.07 6.85 -18.77
C ALA A 281 -10.72 6.89 -19.52
N PHE A 282 -9.60 6.68 -18.84
CA PHE A 282 -8.25 6.78 -19.42
C PHE A 282 -7.32 5.64 -19.00
N SER A 283 -6.25 5.42 -19.75
CA SER A 283 -5.16 4.49 -19.46
C SER A 283 -3.82 5.16 -19.75
N LEU A 284 -2.78 4.78 -19.00
CA LEU A 284 -1.44 5.38 -19.04
C LEU A 284 -0.38 4.31 -19.38
N ASP A 285 0.52 4.63 -20.28
CA ASP A 285 1.69 3.82 -20.62
C ASP A 285 2.97 4.65 -20.47
N PHE A 286 3.97 4.12 -19.76
CA PHE A 286 5.16 4.84 -19.33
C PHE A 286 6.32 4.50 -20.27
N GLY A 287 6.74 5.43 -21.13
CA GLY A 287 7.54 5.10 -22.32
C GLY A 287 9.03 4.80 -22.07
N ASN A 288 9.61 5.33 -20.99
CA ASN A 288 11.06 5.37 -20.81
C ASN A 288 11.62 4.19 -19.98
N LYS A 289 12.90 3.86 -20.17
CA LYS A 289 13.64 2.81 -19.43
C LYS A 289 14.63 3.33 -18.35
N LYS A 290 14.85 4.66 -18.21
CA LYS A 290 15.70 5.39 -17.21
C LYS A 290 17.21 5.62 -17.62
N ALA A 291 17.79 6.84 -17.48
CA ALA A 291 19.08 7.36 -18.06
C ALA A 291 19.65 8.64 -17.31
N PRO A 292 20.84 9.28 -17.54
CA PRO A 292 21.74 9.94 -16.52
C PRO A 292 21.34 11.17 -15.65
N PHE A 293 21.78 11.23 -14.37
CA PHE A 293 21.70 12.31 -13.33
C PHE A 293 22.57 13.56 -13.66
N ASP A 294 22.21 14.77 -13.18
CA ASP A 294 22.88 16.04 -13.56
C ASP A 294 24.14 16.40 -12.73
N ARG A 295 25.00 17.27 -13.29
CA ARG A 295 26.37 17.57 -12.86
C ARG A 295 26.48 18.69 -11.79
N LYS A 296 27.17 18.40 -10.68
CA LYS A 296 28.45 19.03 -10.24
C LYS A 296 28.71 18.85 -8.74
N LEU A 297 29.85 18.25 -8.40
CA LEU A 297 30.86 18.80 -7.48
C LEU A 297 32.06 17.83 -7.41
N GLN A 298 33.18 18.24 -8.00
CA GLN A 298 34.50 17.70 -7.66
C GLN A 298 35.08 18.60 -6.57
N ASP A 299 35.62 18.01 -5.51
CA ASP A 299 37.02 18.19 -5.09
C ASP A 299 37.27 17.49 -3.73
N LEU A 300 38.55 17.18 -3.47
CA LEU A 300 39.14 16.55 -2.26
C LEU A 300 39.12 15.00 -2.16
N GLU A 301 40.08 14.40 -2.86
CA GLU A 301 40.98 13.40 -2.23
C GLU A 301 41.85 14.13 -1.16
N GLU A 302 42.53 13.53 -0.19
CA GLU A 302 43.06 12.16 -0.05
C GLU A 302 43.36 11.84 1.44
N GLY A 303 43.36 10.56 1.86
CA GLY A 303 43.77 10.19 3.23
C GLY A 303 43.48 8.73 3.61
N LYS A 304 44.40 7.80 3.33
CA LYS A 304 44.20 6.34 3.49
C LYS A 304 44.66 5.80 4.85
N GLY A 305 43.87 4.88 5.42
CA GLY A 305 44.25 3.96 6.49
C GLY A 305 43.45 2.66 6.38
N TYR A 306 44.13 1.51 6.25
CA TYR A 306 43.50 0.22 5.95
C TYR A 306 42.93 -0.50 7.19
N LEU A 307 41.71 -1.04 7.06
CA LEU A 307 41.26 -2.23 7.78
C LEU A 307 40.46 -3.15 6.84
N SER A 308 40.62 -4.46 7.01
CA SER A 308 40.07 -5.51 6.14
C SER A 308 38.82 -6.17 6.73
N ASN A 309 38.05 -6.82 5.85
CA ASN A 309 36.86 -7.64 6.13
C ASN A 309 35.62 -6.89 6.66
N GLY A 310 34.90 -6.24 5.74
CA GLY A 310 33.47 -5.96 5.86
C GLY A 310 32.69 -6.74 4.80
N GLU A 311 31.55 -7.34 5.16
CA GLU A 311 30.67 -8.06 4.22
C GLU A 311 30.01 -7.09 3.22
N LEU A 312 29.96 -7.50 1.95
CA LEU A 312 29.31 -6.75 0.87
C LEU A 312 27.79 -6.95 0.91
N ASP A 313 27.13 -6.17 1.77
CA ASP A 313 25.67 -6.07 1.83
C ASP A 313 25.19 -5.03 0.80
N PHE A 314 24.38 -5.43 -0.19
CA PHE A 314 23.98 -4.56 -1.31
C PHE A 314 22.99 -3.47 -0.86
N LYS A 315 23.53 -2.32 -0.42
CA LYS A 315 22.81 -1.07 -0.12
C LYS A 315 23.45 0.11 -0.87
N LEU A 316 22.60 1.04 -1.32
CA LEU A 316 22.93 2.31 -2.01
C LEU A 316 23.54 2.08 -3.41
N GLY A 317 22.99 2.66 -4.47
CA GLY A 317 23.30 4.03 -4.93
C GLY A 317 24.30 3.91 -6.09
N THR A 318 24.06 4.40 -7.31
CA THR A 318 23.88 5.82 -7.69
C THR A 318 23.07 5.94 -9.00
N SER A 319 22.95 7.17 -9.54
CA SER A 319 22.67 7.57 -10.95
C SER A 319 22.16 6.46 -11.88
N GLU A 320 20.99 6.57 -12.52
CA GLU A 320 20.78 7.53 -13.61
C GLU A 320 19.28 7.99 -13.69
N GLN A 321 18.96 9.30 -13.66
CA GLN A 321 17.62 9.98 -13.80
C GLN A 321 16.35 9.25 -14.36
N PRO A 322 15.22 9.35 -13.62
CA PRO A 322 13.86 9.22 -14.15
C PRO A 322 12.89 10.31 -13.66
N GLY A 323 11.93 10.66 -14.51
CA GLY A 323 11.10 11.82 -14.23
C GLY A 323 9.94 11.68 -13.25
N HIS A 324 9.65 12.83 -12.65
CA HIS A 324 8.57 13.08 -11.71
C HIS A 324 7.29 13.49 -12.46
N PHE A 325 6.10 13.02 -12.07
CA PHE A 325 4.83 13.53 -12.60
C PHE A 325 3.89 13.88 -11.47
N ILE A 326 3.25 15.05 -11.51
CA ILE A 326 2.34 15.50 -10.44
C ILE A 326 0.91 15.22 -10.88
N SER A 327 0.16 14.47 -10.07
CA SER A 327 -1.27 14.18 -10.28
C SER A 327 -2.09 14.75 -9.13
N THR A 328 -3.18 15.44 -9.47
CA THR A 328 -4.10 16.02 -8.48
C THR A 328 -5.52 15.44 -8.57
N HIS A 329 -6.24 15.37 -7.44
CA HIS A 329 -7.52 14.65 -7.31
C HIS A 329 -8.53 15.34 -6.37
N ALA A 330 -9.60 15.95 -6.87
CA ALA A 330 -10.71 16.49 -6.05
C ALA A 330 -11.95 15.56 -6.02
N ALA A 331 -12.70 15.47 -4.92
CA ALA A 331 -13.82 14.53 -4.78
C ALA A 331 -15.12 15.15 -4.18
N ARG A 332 -16.29 14.62 -4.60
CA ARG A 332 -17.60 14.96 -4.01
C ARG A 332 -18.50 13.72 -3.92
N ASN A 333 -19.25 13.59 -2.82
CA ASN A 333 -20.07 12.41 -2.49
C ASN A 333 -21.45 12.40 -3.18
N SER A 334 -21.92 11.21 -3.58
CA SER A 334 -23.23 10.58 -3.21
C SER A 334 -23.78 9.61 -4.27
N GLY A 335 -24.69 8.70 -3.86
CA GLY A 335 -25.68 8.06 -4.74
C GLY A 335 -25.40 6.61 -5.18
N VAL A 336 -26.23 5.67 -4.70
CA VAL A 336 -26.28 4.25 -5.11
C VAL A 336 -27.50 4.00 -5.99
N VAL A 337 -27.42 3.10 -6.99
CA VAL A 337 -28.46 2.12 -7.41
C VAL A 337 -27.89 1.21 -8.55
N PRO A 338 -28.20 -0.10 -8.62
CA PRO A 338 -27.49 -1.07 -9.46
C PRO A 338 -28.29 -1.54 -10.71
N PHE A 339 -27.62 -2.19 -11.68
CA PHE A 339 -28.30 -3.02 -12.70
C PHE A 339 -27.47 -4.25 -13.13
N ASN A 340 -28.11 -5.13 -13.92
CA ASN A 340 -28.14 -6.57 -13.64
C ASN A 340 -27.29 -7.48 -14.58
N PHE A 341 -27.18 -8.76 -14.21
CA PHE A 341 -26.47 -9.81 -14.96
C PHE A 341 -27.08 -10.12 -16.34
N GLY A 342 -26.22 -10.45 -17.30
CA GLY A 342 -26.57 -11.10 -18.57
C GLY A 342 -25.80 -12.42 -18.71
N ASP A 343 -26.55 -13.51 -18.90
CA ASP A 343 -26.06 -14.90 -19.01
C ASP A 343 -25.51 -15.21 -20.42
N PHE A 344 -24.49 -16.06 -20.52
CA PHE A 344 -24.21 -16.84 -21.73
C PHE A 344 -23.44 -18.13 -21.40
N SER A 345 -24.21 -19.21 -21.23
CA SER A 345 -23.70 -20.58 -21.19
C SER A 345 -23.63 -21.20 -22.59
N LYS A 346 -22.49 -21.81 -22.95
CA LYS A 346 -22.33 -23.23 -23.37
C LYS A 346 -21.01 -23.53 -24.12
N PRO A 347 -20.56 -24.80 -24.15
CA PRO A 347 -19.18 -25.16 -24.49
C PRO A 347 -19.00 -25.56 -25.96
N LEU A 348 -17.74 -25.60 -26.41
CA LEU A 348 -17.34 -26.25 -27.67
C LEU A 348 -16.17 -27.21 -27.45
N LEU A 349 -16.18 -28.28 -28.25
CA LEU A 349 -15.53 -29.57 -27.98
C LEU A 349 -14.09 -29.67 -28.52
N LEU A 350 -13.43 -30.75 -28.08
CA LEU A 350 -12.08 -31.19 -28.47
C LEU A 350 -11.81 -31.12 -29.99
N ASN A 351 -10.54 -30.93 -30.33
CA ASN A 351 -9.93 -31.80 -31.34
C ASN A 351 -8.53 -32.28 -30.90
N ARG A 352 -8.13 -33.49 -31.33
CA ARG A 352 -6.89 -34.19 -30.94
C ARG A 352 -6.02 -34.48 -32.17
N SER A 353 -4.73 -34.15 -32.11
CA SER A 353 -3.64 -34.89 -32.79
C SER A 353 -2.29 -34.47 -32.19
N THR A 354 -1.75 -35.16 -31.18
CA THR A 354 -0.81 -36.29 -31.30
C THR A 354 0.51 -36.00 -32.03
N ALA A 355 1.55 -35.70 -31.26
CA ALA A 355 2.93 -36.13 -31.52
C ALA A 355 3.58 -36.47 -30.16
N SER A 356 4.33 -37.56 -30.09
CA SER A 356 4.67 -38.24 -28.82
C SER A 356 6.14 -38.09 -28.41
N ILE A 357 6.38 -37.77 -27.14
CA ILE A 357 7.63 -38.13 -26.44
C ILE A 357 7.25 -38.91 -25.18
N LYS A 358 7.63 -40.19 -25.13
CA LYS A 358 7.28 -41.12 -24.05
C LYS A 358 8.27 -41.00 -22.88
N TRP A 359 7.80 -40.52 -21.74
CA TRP A 359 8.33 -40.93 -20.44
C TRP A 359 7.32 -41.85 -19.75
N ARG A 360 7.76 -43.08 -19.44
CA ARG A 360 6.88 -44.14 -18.94
C ARG A 360 6.94 -44.17 -17.41
N ILE A 361 6.13 -43.35 -16.75
CA ILE A 361 5.76 -43.54 -15.33
C ILE A 361 4.24 -43.63 -15.26
N THR A 362 3.72 -44.85 -15.44
CA THR A 362 2.30 -45.16 -15.22
C THR A 362 2.15 -45.86 -13.86
N MET A 363 2.33 -45.09 -12.78
CA MET A 363 1.70 -45.45 -11.52
C MET A 363 0.19 -45.23 -11.67
N SER A 364 -0.61 -46.25 -11.38
CA SER A 364 -2.06 -46.10 -11.27
C SER A 364 -2.41 -45.20 -10.06
N LEU A 365 -3.54 -44.47 -10.12
CA LEU A 365 -4.00 -43.71 -8.95
C LEU A 365 -4.14 -44.61 -7.70
N SER A 366 -4.55 -45.87 -7.87
CA SER A 366 -4.61 -46.86 -6.78
C SER A 366 -3.24 -47.16 -6.17
N SER A 367 -2.16 -47.22 -6.97
CA SER A 367 -0.80 -47.44 -6.43
C SER A 367 -0.25 -46.22 -5.70
N VAL A 368 -0.60 -45.00 -6.13
CA VAL A 368 -0.23 -43.77 -5.41
C VAL A 368 -1.04 -43.65 -4.10
N TYR A 369 -2.34 -43.97 -4.15
CA TYR A 369 -3.21 -44.01 -2.97
C TYR A 369 -2.65 -44.98 -1.91
N ALA A 370 -2.35 -46.22 -2.30
CA ALA A 370 -1.80 -47.24 -1.39
C ALA A 370 -0.43 -46.86 -0.79
N ALA A 371 0.39 -46.10 -1.51
CA ALA A 371 1.69 -45.63 -1.02
C ALA A 371 1.59 -44.43 -0.05
N LEU A 372 0.56 -43.58 -0.20
CA LEU A 372 0.40 -42.36 0.60
C LEU A 372 -0.49 -42.54 1.84
N GLU A 373 -1.49 -43.41 1.78
CA GLU A 373 -2.43 -43.64 2.89
C GLU A 373 -1.75 -44.01 4.24
N PRO A 374 -0.64 -44.76 4.32
CA PRO A 374 0.06 -44.98 5.58
C PRO A 374 0.55 -43.69 6.28
N TYR A 375 0.78 -42.62 5.51
CA TYR A 375 1.37 -41.36 5.98
C TYR A 375 0.38 -40.19 6.04
N ILE A 376 -0.66 -40.20 5.21
CA ILE A 376 -1.66 -39.13 5.09
C ILE A 376 -3.05 -39.78 5.09
N ASP A 377 -3.98 -39.24 5.87
CA ASP A 377 -5.39 -39.67 5.85
C ASP A 377 -6.06 -39.09 4.59
N ILE A 378 -6.07 -39.83 3.48
CA ILE A 378 -6.49 -39.30 2.17
C ILE A 378 -7.97 -38.88 2.19
N PRO A 379 -8.93 -39.65 2.73
CA PRO A 379 -10.33 -39.22 2.82
C PRO A 379 -10.53 -37.93 3.63
N PHE A 380 -9.83 -37.78 4.76
CA PHE A 380 -9.89 -36.57 5.57
C PHE A 380 -9.36 -35.35 4.83
N ASN A 381 -8.17 -35.47 4.22
CA ASN A 381 -7.50 -34.37 3.55
C ASN A 381 -8.18 -33.98 2.22
N ALA A 382 -8.78 -34.93 1.49
CA ALA A 382 -9.59 -34.63 0.30
C ALA A 382 -10.81 -33.77 0.67
N SER A 383 -11.54 -34.16 1.72
CA SER A 383 -12.70 -33.43 2.22
C SER A 383 -12.31 -32.04 2.75
N LEU A 384 -11.23 -31.97 3.53
CA LEU A 384 -10.67 -30.72 4.03
C LEU A 384 -10.25 -29.77 2.90
N SER A 385 -9.66 -30.28 1.81
CA SER A 385 -9.29 -29.46 0.64
C SER A 385 -10.50 -28.78 0.01
N GLY A 386 -11.63 -29.49 -0.09
CA GLY A 386 -12.90 -28.92 -0.54
C GLY A 386 -13.44 -27.84 0.41
N ILE A 387 -13.41 -28.10 1.72
CA ILE A 387 -13.80 -27.14 2.76
C ILE A 387 -12.95 -25.86 2.68
N LEU A 388 -11.63 -25.99 2.57
CA LEU A 388 -10.70 -24.86 2.47
C LEU A 388 -10.90 -24.05 1.19
N PHE A 389 -11.15 -24.70 0.05
CA PHE A 389 -11.47 -24.00 -1.20
C PHE A 389 -12.78 -23.21 -1.10
N LEU A 390 -13.82 -23.78 -0.47
CA LEU A 390 -15.08 -23.09 -0.22
C LEU A 390 -14.89 -21.93 0.77
N ALA A 391 -14.11 -22.12 1.84
CA ALA A 391 -13.81 -21.07 2.80
C ALA A 391 -13.06 -19.90 2.15
N TYR A 392 -12.03 -20.17 1.35
CA TYR A 392 -11.31 -19.18 0.53
C TYR A 392 -12.25 -18.39 -0.40
N ARG A 393 -13.12 -19.10 -1.15
CA ARG A 393 -14.11 -18.46 -2.04
C ARG A 393 -15.08 -17.58 -1.27
N CYS A 394 -15.57 -18.04 -0.12
CA CYS A 394 -16.49 -17.29 0.73
C CYS A 394 -15.81 -16.07 1.36
N LEU A 395 -14.55 -16.18 1.81
CA LEU A 395 -13.80 -15.05 2.37
C LEU A 395 -13.74 -13.89 1.38
N ILE A 396 -13.31 -14.16 0.14
CA ILE A 396 -13.12 -13.11 -0.88
C ILE A 396 -14.46 -12.56 -1.38
N SER A 397 -15.49 -13.41 -1.51
CA SER A 397 -16.74 -13.01 -2.20
C SER A 397 -17.86 -12.57 -1.26
N LYS A 398 -17.97 -13.19 -0.07
CA LYS A 398 -19.09 -13.06 0.88
C LYS A 398 -18.64 -13.42 2.32
N PRO A 399 -17.78 -12.64 2.98
CA PRO A 399 -17.22 -13.00 4.30
C PRO A 399 -18.30 -13.20 5.38
N GLY A 400 -19.45 -12.52 5.30
CA GLY A 400 -20.60 -12.74 6.19
C GLY A 400 -21.25 -14.13 6.06
N LEU A 401 -21.16 -14.77 4.89
CA LEU A 401 -21.59 -16.16 4.73
C LEU A 401 -20.61 -17.10 5.46
N LEU A 402 -19.31 -16.85 5.36
CA LEU A 402 -18.30 -17.63 6.07
C LEU A 402 -18.45 -17.49 7.60
N LEU A 403 -18.71 -16.27 8.09
CA LEU A 403 -19.01 -16.00 9.51
C LEU A 403 -20.21 -16.83 9.99
N THR A 404 -21.29 -16.86 9.21
CA THR A 404 -22.50 -17.64 9.51
C THR A 404 -22.19 -19.14 9.56
N ILE A 405 -21.38 -19.66 8.62
CA ILE A 405 -20.93 -21.06 8.61
C ILE A 405 -20.09 -21.39 9.84
N VAL A 406 -19.16 -20.50 10.24
CA VAL A 406 -18.30 -20.69 11.41
C VAL A 406 -19.13 -20.78 12.70
N TYR A 407 -20.05 -19.84 12.95
CA TYR A 407 -20.90 -19.89 14.15
C TYR A 407 -21.89 -21.07 14.13
N THR A 408 -22.50 -21.38 12.98
CA THR A 408 -23.42 -22.53 12.85
C THR A 408 -22.69 -23.85 13.14
N THR A 409 -21.49 -24.03 12.57
CA THR A 409 -20.65 -25.22 12.81
C THR A 409 -20.23 -25.30 14.28
N SER A 410 -19.90 -24.16 14.90
CA SER A 410 -19.55 -24.11 16.32
C SER A 410 -20.73 -24.52 17.21
N ALA A 411 -21.93 -24.03 16.92
CA ALA A 411 -23.16 -24.42 17.63
C ALA A 411 -23.47 -25.92 17.47
N ILE A 412 -23.32 -26.48 16.26
CA ILE A 412 -23.47 -27.92 16.01
C ILE A 412 -22.47 -28.73 16.86
N ILE A 413 -21.20 -28.33 16.92
CA ILE A 413 -20.20 -29.02 17.75
C ILE A 413 -20.58 -28.97 19.23
N ILE A 414 -20.98 -27.81 19.76
CA ILE A 414 -21.41 -27.66 21.17
C ILE A 414 -22.60 -28.57 21.51
N LEU A 415 -23.59 -28.65 20.61
CA LEU A 415 -24.83 -29.40 20.86
C LEU A 415 -24.66 -30.93 20.73
N PHE A 416 -23.87 -31.37 19.74
CA PHE A 416 -23.83 -32.77 19.31
C PHE A 416 -22.52 -33.50 19.64
N ASP A 417 -21.37 -32.84 19.80
CA ASP A 417 -20.12 -33.53 20.14
C ASP A 417 -20.11 -33.94 21.63
N ARG A 418 -20.35 -35.23 21.87
CA ARG A 418 -20.25 -35.87 23.19
C ARG A 418 -18.95 -36.66 23.38
N THR A 419 -18.01 -36.54 22.44
CA THR A 419 -16.81 -37.37 22.35
C THR A 419 -15.52 -36.62 22.63
N SER A 420 -15.47 -35.31 22.35
CA SER A 420 -14.32 -34.46 22.64
C SER A 420 -14.08 -34.30 24.15
N THR A 421 -12.83 -34.37 24.57
CA THR A 421 -12.41 -34.00 25.93
C THR A 421 -12.63 -32.50 26.19
N LYS A 422 -12.67 -32.08 27.47
CA LYS A 422 -12.76 -30.66 27.85
C LYS A 422 -11.68 -29.80 27.16
N GLY A 423 -10.47 -30.32 26.99
CA GLY A 423 -9.38 -29.63 26.29
C GLY A 423 -9.57 -29.53 24.78
N GLU A 424 -10.07 -30.58 24.12
CA GLU A 424 -10.41 -30.53 22.69
C GLU A 424 -11.58 -29.58 22.41
N MET A 425 -12.60 -29.57 23.28
CA MET A 425 -13.72 -28.62 23.19
C MET A 425 -13.23 -27.18 23.41
N ALA A 426 -12.42 -26.92 24.44
CA ALA A 426 -11.83 -25.61 24.70
C ALA A 426 -10.99 -25.11 23.51
N LYS A 427 -10.14 -25.98 22.93
CA LYS A 427 -9.37 -25.65 21.71
C LYS A 427 -10.29 -25.33 20.53
N THR A 428 -11.38 -26.07 20.36
CA THR A 428 -12.35 -25.82 19.29
C THR A 428 -13.05 -24.47 19.48
N MET A 429 -13.45 -24.12 20.70
CA MET A 429 -14.05 -22.81 21.01
C MET A 429 -13.07 -21.65 20.85
N ALA A 430 -11.81 -21.83 21.26
CA ALA A 430 -10.76 -20.83 21.08
C ALA A 430 -10.44 -20.57 19.60
N THR A 431 -10.43 -21.61 18.75
CA THR A 431 -10.04 -21.49 17.34
C THR A 431 -11.20 -21.10 16.42
N MET A 432 -12.40 -21.62 16.63
CA MET A 432 -13.57 -21.38 15.76
C MET A 432 -14.31 -20.07 16.08
N PRO A 433 -15.22 -19.99 17.07
CA PRO A 433 -16.03 -18.79 17.28
C PRO A 433 -15.20 -17.60 17.83
N LEU A 434 -14.20 -17.86 18.68
CA LEU A 434 -13.36 -16.80 19.24
C LEU A 434 -12.21 -16.42 18.30
N GLY A 435 -11.58 -17.37 17.63
CA GLY A 435 -10.52 -17.12 16.63
C GLY A 435 -11.09 -16.58 15.32
N LEU A 436 -11.34 -17.47 14.36
CA LEU A 436 -11.80 -17.11 13.02
C LEU A 436 -13.13 -16.33 13.02
N GLY A 437 -14.05 -16.65 13.94
CA GLY A 437 -15.32 -15.95 14.11
C GLY A 437 -15.15 -14.47 14.43
N SER A 438 -14.30 -14.12 15.40
CA SER A 438 -14.03 -12.70 15.74
C SER A 438 -13.32 -11.95 14.62
N VAL A 439 -12.40 -12.60 13.90
CA VAL A 439 -11.72 -11.99 12.73
C VAL A 439 -12.72 -11.72 11.61
N LEU A 440 -13.60 -12.67 11.30
CA LEU A 440 -14.65 -12.49 10.30
C LEU A 440 -15.72 -11.48 10.74
N LEU A 441 -16.06 -11.42 12.03
CA LEU A 441 -16.96 -10.41 12.58
C LEU A 441 -16.39 -9.00 12.42
N PHE A 442 -15.10 -8.82 12.72
CA PHE A 442 -14.40 -7.55 12.51
C PHE A 442 -14.31 -7.19 11.01
N ILE A 443 -14.06 -8.17 10.13
CA ILE A 443 -14.09 -8.00 8.66
C ILE A 443 -15.47 -7.54 8.16
N VAL A 444 -16.56 -8.09 8.70
CA VAL A 444 -17.93 -7.78 8.26
C VAL A 444 -18.48 -6.49 8.90
N ALA A 445 -17.85 -6.00 9.97
CA ALA A 445 -18.27 -4.80 10.68
C ALA A 445 -18.23 -3.52 9.80
N SER A 446 -19.04 -2.53 10.19
CA SER A 446 -19.09 -1.22 9.51
C SER A 446 -17.75 -0.48 9.63
N ARG A 447 -17.45 0.43 8.69
CA ARG A 447 -16.21 1.23 8.73
C ARG A 447 -16.07 2.05 10.03
N PRO A 448 -17.12 2.73 10.56
CA PRO A 448 -17.04 3.36 11.88
C PRO A 448 -16.69 2.38 13.01
N THR A 449 -17.36 1.23 13.08
CA THR A 449 -17.08 0.20 14.10
C THR A 449 -15.66 -0.34 14.00
N LYS A 450 -15.15 -0.54 12.77
CA LYS A 450 -13.74 -0.93 12.55
C LYS A 450 -12.78 0.12 13.10
N ALA A 451 -13.00 1.41 12.80
CA ALA A 451 -12.14 2.49 13.26
C ALA A 451 -12.12 2.63 14.79
N GLU A 452 -13.30 2.59 15.41
CA GLU A 452 -13.47 2.64 16.88
C GLU A 452 -12.76 1.48 17.59
N TRP A 453 -12.91 0.25 17.08
CA TRP A 453 -12.44 -0.96 17.77
C TRP A 453 -11.08 -1.48 17.29
N LEU A 454 -10.45 -0.87 16.27
CA LEU A 454 -9.18 -1.36 15.68
C LEU A 454 -8.07 -1.53 16.72
N TYR A 455 -7.93 -0.60 17.66
CA TYR A 455 -6.90 -0.67 18.70
C TYR A 455 -7.12 -1.88 19.62
N ALA A 456 -8.33 -2.04 20.15
CA ALA A 456 -8.70 -3.18 21.00
C ALA A 456 -8.60 -4.52 20.26
N PHE A 457 -9.01 -4.55 18.98
CA PHE A 457 -8.89 -5.73 18.12
C PHE A 457 -7.43 -6.09 17.82
N THR A 458 -6.55 -5.10 17.66
CA THR A 458 -5.09 -5.31 17.49
C THR A 458 -4.48 -5.94 18.74
N ILE A 459 -4.85 -5.46 19.93
CA ILE A 459 -4.43 -6.08 21.21
C ILE A 459 -4.94 -7.52 21.31
N TYR A 460 -6.22 -7.76 20.99
CA TYR A 460 -6.83 -9.09 21.01
C TYR A 460 -6.09 -10.08 20.09
N VAL A 461 -5.84 -9.68 18.84
CA VAL A 461 -5.12 -10.50 17.86
C VAL A 461 -3.67 -10.75 18.27
N ASN A 462 -2.96 -9.73 18.79
CA ASN A 462 -1.61 -9.92 19.31
C ASN A 462 -1.60 -10.96 20.43
N PHE A 463 -2.49 -10.85 21.41
CA PHE A 463 -2.60 -11.82 22.49
C PHE A 463 -2.92 -13.23 21.96
N ALA A 464 -3.83 -13.35 20.99
CA ALA A 464 -4.16 -14.62 20.36
C ALA A 464 -2.99 -15.25 19.59
N VAL A 465 -2.27 -14.48 18.76
CA VAL A 465 -1.15 -14.97 17.94
C VAL A 465 0.05 -15.34 18.82
N TYR A 466 0.54 -14.40 19.64
CA TYR A 466 1.71 -14.65 20.51
C TYR A 466 1.41 -15.71 21.55
N GLY A 467 0.22 -15.67 22.17
CA GLY A 467 -0.24 -16.67 23.13
C GLY A 467 -0.34 -18.07 22.52
N ASN A 468 -0.95 -18.21 21.34
CA ASN A 468 -1.09 -19.51 20.68
C ASN A 468 0.27 -20.14 20.34
N ILE A 469 1.23 -19.35 19.83
CA ILE A 469 2.58 -19.84 19.55
C ILE A 469 3.29 -20.25 20.85
N LEU A 470 3.30 -19.39 21.86
CA LEU A 470 4.01 -19.64 23.12
C LEU A 470 3.42 -20.83 23.90
N MET A 471 2.10 -21.01 23.88
CA MET A 471 1.43 -22.16 24.50
C MET A 471 1.89 -23.51 23.92
N MET A 472 2.41 -23.57 22.69
CA MET A 472 2.92 -24.82 22.13
C MET A 472 4.16 -25.36 22.87
N VAL A 473 4.87 -24.55 23.67
CA VAL A 473 5.94 -25.01 24.58
C VAL A 473 5.41 -26.03 25.61
N ALA A 474 4.14 -25.92 26.00
CA ALA A 474 3.48 -26.84 26.92
C ALA A 474 3.08 -28.19 26.28
N THR A 475 3.29 -28.36 24.96
CA THR A 475 2.97 -29.61 24.26
C THR A 475 3.72 -30.80 24.89
N PRO A 476 3.03 -31.92 25.21
CA PRO A 476 3.70 -33.12 25.72
C PRO A 476 4.68 -33.70 24.70
N TYR A 477 5.96 -33.74 25.06
CA TYR A 477 7.05 -34.21 24.21
C TYR A 477 7.15 -35.74 24.08
N GLY A 478 6.34 -36.49 24.84
CA GLY A 478 6.17 -37.93 24.71
C GLY A 478 7.43 -38.77 24.96
N GLY A 479 8.42 -38.25 25.70
CA GLY A 479 9.71 -38.92 25.92
C GLY A 479 10.68 -38.85 24.73
N THR A 480 10.31 -38.19 23.63
CA THR A 480 11.11 -38.13 22.39
C THR A 480 12.15 -37.03 22.41
N PHE A 481 13.28 -37.24 21.73
CA PHE A 481 14.31 -36.21 21.53
C PHE A 481 13.76 -35.05 20.70
N ARG A 482 13.07 -35.32 19.59
CA ARG A 482 12.48 -34.26 18.74
C ARG A 482 11.51 -33.37 19.51
N GLY A 483 10.78 -33.93 20.48
CA GLY A 483 9.86 -33.17 21.32
C GLY A 483 10.55 -32.21 22.29
N ILE A 484 11.75 -32.54 22.78
CA ILE A 484 12.58 -31.60 23.56
C ILE A 484 13.10 -30.49 22.63
N CYS A 485 13.64 -30.85 21.47
CA CYS A 485 14.11 -29.89 20.47
C CYS A 485 13.00 -28.93 19.99
N CYS A 486 11.76 -29.43 19.82
CA CYS A 486 10.60 -28.60 19.50
C CYS A 486 10.32 -27.54 20.57
N LYS A 487 10.51 -27.82 21.87
CA LYS A 487 10.34 -26.80 22.91
C LYS A 487 11.37 -25.67 22.79
N VAL A 488 12.62 -26.02 22.51
CA VAL A 488 13.69 -25.03 22.28
C VAL A 488 13.38 -24.19 21.03
N ALA A 489 13.02 -24.83 19.91
CA ALA A 489 12.62 -24.15 18.68
C ALA A 489 11.41 -23.23 18.87
N CYS A 490 10.42 -23.67 19.64
CA CYS A 490 9.23 -22.88 19.96
C CYS A 490 9.58 -21.62 20.76
N LEU A 491 10.47 -21.72 21.76
CA LEU A 491 10.93 -20.56 22.52
C LEU A 491 11.71 -19.57 21.64
N SER A 492 12.62 -20.05 20.80
CA SER A 492 13.38 -19.20 19.87
C SER A 492 12.46 -18.52 18.83
N LEU A 493 11.51 -19.24 18.25
CA LEU A 493 10.53 -18.68 17.32
C LEU A 493 9.58 -17.68 17.99
N SER A 494 9.21 -17.92 19.26
CA SER A 494 8.39 -16.99 20.06
C SER A 494 9.13 -15.69 20.34
N ALA A 495 10.39 -15.77 20.78
CA ALA A 495 11.25 -14.61 21.00
C ALA A 495 11.43 -13.79 19.71
N TRP A 496 11.65 -14.47 18.57
CA TRP A 496 11.79 -13.81 17.28
C TRP A 496 10.52 -13.03 16.89
N ILE A 497 9.33 -13.67 16.88
CA ILE A 497 8.09 -13.00 16.44
C ILE A 497 7.63 -11.89 17.40
N VAL A 498 7.92 -12.03 18.69
CA VAL A 498 7.71 -10.98 19.70
C VAL A 498 8.59 -9.77 19.41
N LEU A 499 9.86 -9.98 19.07
CA LEU A 499 10.76 -8.89 18.68
C LEU A 499 10.35 -8.23 17.35
N GLN A 500 9.85 -9.00 16.38
CA GLN A 500 9.26 -8.42 15.15
C GLN A 500 8.01 -7.59 15.46
N GLY A 501 7.17 -8.03 16.40
CA GLY A 501 6.01 -7.28 16.90
C GLY A 501 6.38 -5.96 17.56
N TYR A 502 7.43 -5.98 18.38
CA TYR A 502 7.99 -4.79 19.01
C TYR A 502 8.53 -3.78 17.99
N GLN A 503 9.24 -4.23 16.95
CA GLN A 503 9.76 -3.34 15.90
C GLN A 503 8.65 -2.59 15.13
N VAL A 504 7.47 -3.21 14.96
CA VAL A 504 6.30 -2.54 14.37
C VAL A 504 5.41 -1.83 15.41
N GLN A 505 5.95 -1.54 16.60
CA GLN A 505 5.26 -0.86 17.70
C GLN A 505 3.91 -1.51 18.07
N TRP A 506 3.84 -2.84 17.96
CA TRP A 506 2.63 -3.66 18.16
C TRP A 506 1.46 -3.34 17.21
N LYS A 507 1.64 -2.46 16.22
CA LYS A 507 0.68 -2.16 15.13
C LYS A 507 0.75 -3.25 14.06
N THR A 508 0.41 -4.47 14.45
CA THR A 508 0.58 -5.70 13.67
C THR A 508 -0.56 -5.98 12.69
N ILE A 509 -1.67 -5.25 12.77
CA ILE A 509 -2.80 -5.38 11.83
C ILE A 509 -2.76 -4.23 10.83
N MET A 510 -2.91 -4.58 9.56
CA MET A 510 -3.30 -3.64 8.51
C MET A 510 -4.69 -4.04 7.98
N LEU A 511 -5.57 -3.07 7.75
CA LEU A 511 -6.84 -3.29 7.06
C LEU A 511 -6.64 -2.99 5.58
N HIS A 512 -6.92 -3.97 4.72
CA HIS A 512 -6.83 -3.83 3.27
C HIS A 512 -8.03 -4.50 2.61
N ASP A 513 -8.89 -3.71 1.95
CA ASP A 513 -10.08 -4.18 1.21
C ASP A 513 -10.91 -5.26 1.94
N ASP A 514 -11.18 -5.01 3.22
CA ASP A 514 -11.90 -5.90 4.14
C ASP A 514 -11.25 -7.30 4.35
N LEU A 515 -9.97 -7.44 4.04
CA LEU A 515 -9.13 -8.58 4.46
C LEU A 515 -8.40 -8.26 5.78
N PHE A 516 -8.31 -9.27 6.65
CA PHE A 516 -7.40 -9.26 7.80
C PHE A 516 -5.96 -9.51 7.35
N VAL A 517 -5.04 -8.60 7.69
CA VAL A 517 -3.62 -8.69 7.33
C VAL A 517 -2.77 -8.60 8.60
N PHE A 518 -1.83 -9.54 8.78
CA PHE A 518 -0.89 -9.54 9.90
C PHE A 518 0.53 -9.23 9.39
N THR A 519 1.11 -8.11 9.83
CA THR A 519 2.32 -7.52 9.22
C THR A 519 3.62 -7.89 9.95
N ALA A 520 3.57 -8.42 11.17
CA ALA A 520 4.75 -8.67 11.99
C ALA A 520 5.54 -9.95 11.61
N SER A 521 4.98 -10.87 10.83
CA SER A 521 5.67 -12.11 10.42
C SER A 521 6.51 -11.92 9.16
N SER A 522 7.82 -12.18 9.24
CA SER A 522 8.69 -12.24 8.04
C SER A 522 8.53 -13.56 7.27
N LYS A 523 8.88 -13.56 5.97
CA LYS A 523 8.98 -14.79 5.16
C LYS A 523 9.86 -15.85 5.83
N SER A 524 11.03 -15.45 6.33
CA SER A 524 11.98 -16.33 7.02
C SER A 524 11.38 -16.95 8.28
N TRP A 525 10.64 -16.16 9.07
CA TRP A 525 9.92 -16.67 10.23
C TRP A 525 8.81 -17.66 9.82
N ILE A 526 8.03 -17.35 8.78
CA ILE A 526 6.94 -18.21 8.29
C ILE A 526 7.47 -19.58 7.85
N PHE A 527 8.55 -19.64 7.07
CA PHE A 527 9.14 -20.93 6.66
C PHE A 527 9.77 -21.69 7.84
N ALA A 528 10.43 -20.99 8.77
CA ALA A 528 10.97 -21.61 9.99
C ALA A 528 9.86 -22.18 10.89
N HIS A 529 8.76 -21.42 11.06
CA HIS A 529 7.56 -21.85 11.76
C HIS A 529 6.90 -23.06 11.08
N ALA A 530 6.81 -23.08 9.75
CA ALA A 530 6.25 -24.23 9.02
C ALA A 530 7.07 -25.51 9.22
N ILE A 531 8.40 -25.43 9.14
CA ILE A 531 9.28 -26.59 9.43
C ILE A 531 9.10 -27.04 10.88
N TYR A 532 9.08 -26.10 11.84
CA TYR A 532 8.82 -26.40 13.24
C TYR A 532 7.45 -27.08 13.46
N ARG A 533 6.36 -26.52 12.92
CA ARG A 533 5.00 -27.05 13.14
C ARG A 533 4.80 -28.40 12.45
N PHE A 534 5.42 -28.62 11.29
CA PHE A 534 5.48 -29.95 10.67
C PHE A 534 6.10 -30.98 11.61
N ILE A 535 7.27 -30.70 12.22
CA ILE A 535 7.93 -31.60 13.17
C ILE A 535 7.07 -31.80 14.43
N LEU A 536 6.53 -30.72 14.99
CA LEU A 536 5.67 -30.72 16.18
C LEU A 536 4.44 -31.63 16.01
N LEU A 537 3.81 -31.60 14.84
CA LEU A 537 2.64 -32.43 14.51
C LEU A 537 2.98 -33.92 14.29
N THR A 538 4.26 -34.31 14.34
CA THR A 538 4.69 -35.71 14.42
C THR A 538 4.79 -36.26 15.85
N LEU A 539 4.57 -35.44 16.88
CA LEU A 539 4.69 -35.89 18.27
C LEU A 539 3.55 -36.86 18.66
N PRO A 540 3.80 -37.87 19.52
CA PRO A 540 2.82 -38.89 19.88
C PRO A 540 1.50 -38.35 20.46
N CYS A 541 1.52 -37.14 21.03
CA CYS A 541 0.32 -36.49 21.58
C CYS A 541 -0.73 -36.11 20.50
N PHE A 542 -0.34 -36.04 19.22
CA PHE A 542 -1.21 -35.82 18.06
C PHE A 542 -1.68 -37.12 17.39
N GLY A 543 -1.48 -38.29 18.01
CA GLY A 543 -1.87 -39.58 17.43
C GLY A 543 -0.94 -39.98 16.28
N SER A 544 -1.51 -40.46 15.16
CA SER A 544 -0.74 -40.84 13.97
C SER A 544 -0.14 -39.64 13.20
N GLY A 545 -0.64 -38.43 13.49
CA GLY A 545 -0.35 -37.21 12.75
C GLY A 545 -0.90 -37.18 11.31
N ARG A 546 -1.43 -38.29 10.78
CA ARG A 546 -1.88 -38.46 9.37
C ARG A 546 -2.86 -37.38 8.90
N ARG A 547 -3.71 -36.89 9.80
CA ARG A 547 -4.69 -35.81 9.56
C ARG A 547 -4.12 -34.39 9.61
N HIS A 548 -2.88 -34.24 10.08
CA HIS A 548 -2.25 -32.95 10.34
C HIS A 548 -0.98 -32.70 9.48
N ARG A 549 -0.43 -33.72 8.79
CA ARG A 549 0.84 -33.58 8.05
C ARG A 549 0.79 -32.56 6.90
N LEU A 550 -0.37 -32.35 6.29
CA LEU A 550 -0.57 -31.38 5.20
C LEU A 550 -0.95 -29.97 5.69
N MET A 551 -1.04 -29.74 7.00
CA MET A 551 -1.52 -28.47 7.57
C MET A 551 -0.70 -27.27 7.08
N GLU A 552 0.64 -27.38 7.05
CA GLU A 552 1.50 -26.30 6.52
C GLU A 552 1.40 -26.15 5.00
N VAL A 553 1.18 -27.25 4.27
CA VAL A 553 0.96 -27.20 2.81
C VAL A 553 -0.32 -26.42 2.51
N TYR A 554 -1.36 -26.61 3.32
CA TYR A 554 -2.59 -25.83 3.24
C TYR A 554 -2.39 -24.36 3.65
N SER A 555 -1.71 -24.07 4.76
CA SER A 555 -1.46 -22.69 5.19
C SER A 555 -0.62 -21.92 4.16
N LEU A 556 0.50 -22.49 3.68
CA LEU A 556 1.34 -21.86 2.66
C LEU A 556 0.64 -21.76 1.30
N GLY A 557 -0.09 -22.79 0.88
CA GLY A 557 -0.87 -22.79 -0.36
C GLY A 557 -2.00 -21.75 -0.36
N LEU A 558 -2.74 -21.64 0.76
CA LEU A 558 -3.77 -20.62 0.94
C LEU A 558 -3.16 -19.22 1.06
N THR A 559 -1.99 -19.07 1.69
CA THR A 559 -1.23 -17.81 1.72
C THR A 559 -0.89 -17.34 0.31
N TYR A 560 -0.39 -18.24 -0.55
CA TYR A 560 -0.11 -17.96 -1.95
C TYR A 560 -1.37 -17.60 -2.75
N LEU A 561 -2.47 -18.34 -2.57
CA LEU A 561 -3.74 -18.04 -3.24
C LEU A 561 -4.32 -16.67 -2.82
N LEU A 562 -4.28 -16.35 -1.53
CA LEU A 562 -4.69 -15.04 -1.02
C LEU A 562 -3.80 -13.93 -1.63
N SER A 563 -2.48 -14.06 -1.52
CA SER A 563 -1.50 -13.11 -2.08
C SER A 563 -1.68 -12.88 -3.58
N TRP A 564 -1.94 -13.92 -4.38
CA TRP A 564 -2.31 -13.77 -5.80
C TRP A 564 -3.64 -12.99 -5.92
N SER A 565 -4.69 -13.44 -5.24
CA SER A 565 -6.04 -12.90 -5.42
C SER A 565 -6.20 -11.43 -5.01
N THR A 566 -5.43 -10.96 -4.03
CA THR A 566 -5.51 -9.60 -3.48
C THR A 566 -4.35 -8.71 -3.95
N GLY A 567 -3.26 -9.30 -4.46
CA GLY A 567 -2.03 -8.58 -4.81
C GLY A 567 -1.16 -8.19 -3.61
N LEU A 568 -1.53 -8.60 -2.39
CA LEU A 568 -0.74 -8.35 -1.18
C LEU A 568 0.54 -9.20 -1.13
N PRO A 569 1.59 -8.76 -0.42
CA PRO A 569 2.75 -9.58 -0.10
C PRO A 569 2.37 -10.94 0.52
N PHE A 570 3.17 -11.96 0.23
CA PHE A 570 2.95 -13.33 0.72
C PHE A 570 2.92 -13.37 2.25
N GLU A 571 3.91 -12.74 2.87
CA GLU A 571 4.10 -12.68 4.32
C GLU A 571 2.90 -12.09 5.07
N TYR A 572 2.19 -11.15 4.43
CA TYR A 572 1.04 -10.43 4.98
C TYR A 572 -0.24 -11.29 4.98
N CYS A 573 -0.35 -12.22 4.02
CA CYS A 573 -1.51 -13.10 3.89
C CYS A 573 -1.46 -14.31 4.84
N PHE A 574 -0.29 -14.62 5.42
CA PHE A 574 -0.09 -15.85 6.21
C PHE A 574 -0.96 -15.91 7.47
N GLY A 575 -1.08 -14.79 8.19
CA GLY A 575 -1.92 -14.71 9.39
C GLY A 575 -3.38 -15.10 9.12
N MET A 576 -3.95 -14.63 8.01
CA MET A 576 -5.33 -15.00 7.64
C MET A 576 -5.45 -16.43 7.11
N ALA A 577 -4.47 -16.89 6.33
CA ALA A 577 -4.44 -18.26 5.83
C ALA A 577 -4.42 -19.28 6.97
N ASP A 578 -3.55 -19.09 7.97
CA ASP A 578 -3.46 -20.01 9.12
C ASP A 578 -4.69 -19.90 10.05
N THR A 579 -5.25 -18.69 10.19
CA THR A 579 -6.53 -18.45 10.87
C THR A 579 -7.72 -19.12 10.19
N ILE A 580 -7.62 -19.50 8.91
CA ILE A 580 -8.62 -20.36 8.24
C ILE A 580 -8.28 -21.84 8.41
N VAL A 581 -7.03 -22.23 8.15
CA VAL A 581 -6.62 -23.64 8.11
C VAL A 581 -6.70 -24.30 9.48
N ALA A 582 -6.21 -23.65 10.54
CA ALA A 582 -6.19 -24.27 11.86
C ALA A 582 -7.59 -24.52 12.47
N PRO A 583 -8.56 -23.58 12.38
CA PRO A 583 -9.93 -23.85 12.79
C PRO A 583 -10.63 -24.85 11.87
N ALA A 584 -10.42 -24.80 10.54
CA ALA A 584 -11.03 -25.76 9.61
C ALA A 584 -10.61 -27.21 9.89
N VAL A 585 -9.31 -27.47 10.14
CA VAL A 585 -8.80 -28.78 10.57
C VAL A 585 -9.45 -29.23 11.89
N THR A 586 -9.60 -28.31 12.85
CA THR A 586 -10.15 -28.61 14.18
C THR A 586 -11.65 -28.92 14.11
N ALA A 587 -12.42 -28.10 13.40
CA ALA A 587 -13.85 -28.30 13.17
C ALA A 587 -14.13 -29.56 12.36
N TRP A 588 -13.40 -29.81 11.27
CA TRP A 588 -13.58 -31.01 10.45
C TRP A 588 -13.23 -32.28 11.23
N SER A 589 -12.20 -32.25 12.09
CA SER A 589 -11.90 -33.37 13.01
C SER A 589 -13.05 -33.64 13.99
N SER A 590 -13.65 -32.60 14.57
CA SER A 590 -14.76 -32.75 15.54
C SER A 590 -16.07 -33.20 14.87
N VAL A 591 -16.42 -32.60 13.72
CA VAL A 591 -17.61 -32.97 12.93
C VAL A 591 -17.50 -34.40 12.39
N SER A 592 -16.37 -34.77 11.78
CA SER A 592 -16.17 -36.13 11.24
C SER A 592 -16.19 -37.20 12.33
N LYS A 593 -15.68 -36.92 13.54
CA LYS A 593 -15.82 -37.81 14.72
C LYS A 593 -17.28 -37.90 15.19
N THR A 594 -17.97 -36.77 15.35
CA THR A 594 -19.32 -36.68 15.91
C THR A 594 -20.34 -37.45 15.07
N PHE A 595 -20.28 -37.28 13.74
CA PHE A 595 -21.21 -37.94 12.81
C PHE A 595 -20.63 -39.20 12.15
N ASN A 596 -19.48 -39.69 12.63
CA ASN A 596 -18.73 -40.85 12.09
C ASN A 596 -18.55 -40.84 10.56
N LEU A 597 -18.31 -39.66 9.97
CA LEU A 597 -18.20 -39.46 8.51
C LEU A 597 -16.93 -40.06 7.89
N ILE A 598 -15.88 -40.23 8.70
CA ILE A 598 -14.57 -40.75 8.30
C ILE A 598 -14.08 -41.73 9.38
N PRO A 599 -13.50 -42.90 9.02
CA PRO A 599 -12.93 -43.84 9.97
C PRO A 599 -12.02 -43.15 10.99
N ARG A 600 -12.13 -43.54 12.27
CA ARG A 600 -11.35 -42.91 13.34
C ARG A 600 -9.86 -43.18 13.14
N ASP A 601 -9.05 -42.14 13.30
CA ASP A 601 -7.60 -42.25 13.35
C ASP A 601 -7.17 -43.13 14.54
N ALA A 602 -6.03 -43.82 14.42
CA ALA A 602 -5.59 -44.79 15.42
C ALA A 602 -5.45 -44.13 16.81
N GLY A 603 -6.05 -44.76 17.83
CA GLY A 603 -6.22 -44.15 19.14
C GLY A 603 -4.91 -43.92 19.91
N LYS A 604 -4.91 -42.90 20.78
CA LYS A 604 -3.83 -42.67 21.76
C LYS A 604 -3.65 -43.92 22.63
N GLY A 605 -2.55 -44.66 22.41
CA GLY A 605 -2.22 -45.86 23.20
C GLY A 605 -1.70 -47.06 22.41
N GLN A 606 -1.82 -47.09 21.07
CA GLN A 606 -1.11 -48.11 20.29
C GLN A 606 0.39 -47.79 20.23
N SER A 607 1.24 -48.75 20.62
CA SER A 607 2.66 -48.58 20.94
C SER A 607 3.60 -48.40 19.73
N THR A 608 3.08 -47.86 18.62
CA THR A 608 3.80 -47.56 17.37
C THR A 608 3.43 -46.18 16.80
N ALA A 609 2.67 -45.37 17.56
CA ALA A 609 1.75 -44.35 17.04
C ALA A 609 2.30 -43.35 16.02
N SER A 610 3.57 -42.90 16.05
CA SER A 610 4.08 -41.94 15.05
C SER A 610 4.66 -42.59 13.79
N GLY A 611 4.97 -43.89 13.80
CA GLY A 611 5.66 -44.58 12.69
C GLY A 611 7.06 -44.04 12.38
N ILE A 612 7.72 -43.42 13.36
CA ILE A 612 9.05 -42.79 13.25
C ILE A 612 10.02 -43.63 14.08
N SER A 613 11.13 -44.05 13.47
CA SER A 613 12.22 -44.79 14.13
C SER A 613 13.06 -43.87 15.02
N ASP A 614 13.88 -44.45 15.90
CA ASP A 614 14.80 -43.69 16.77
C ASP A 614 15.76 -42.80 15.94
N THR A 615 16.25 -43.30 14.80
CA THR A 615 17.03 -42.51 13.84
C THR A 615 16.22 -41.33 13.30
N GLY A 616 14.93 -41.53 12.97
CA GLY A 616 14.04 -40.47 12.54
C GLY A 616 13.74 -39.44 13.63
N ASP A 617 13.67 -39.87 14.89
CA ASP A 617 13.53 -38.97 16.04
C ASP A 617 14.76 -38.07 16.21
N ILE A 618 15.96 -38.65 16.11
CA ILE A 618 17.23 -37.91 16.14
C ILE A 618 17.30 -36.91 14.97
N CYS A 619 17.03 -37.36 13.74
CA CYS A 619 17.06 -36.48 12.55
C CYS A 619 16.09 -35.31 12.67
N LEU A 620 14.82 -35.56 13.05
CA LEU A 620 13.83 -34.49 13.22
C LEU A 620 14.18 -33.56 14.39
N GLY A 621 14.79 -34.08 15.46
CA GLY A 621 15.32 -33.27 16.56
C GLY A 621 16.46 -32.34 16.12
N ILE A 622 17.40 -32.83 15.32
CA ILE A 622 18.48 -32.02 14.74
C ILE A 622 17.91 -30.90 13.85
N VAL A 623 16.90 -31.19 13.01
CA VAL A 623 16.24 -30.16 12.18
C VAL A 623 15.52 -29.12 13.07
N ALA A 624 14.86 -29.54 14.15
CA ALA A 624 14.24 -28.61 15.10
C ALA A 624 15.29 -27.73 15.82
N LEU A 625 16.46 -28.27 16.17
CA LEU A 625 17.57 -27.47 16.72
C LEU A 625 18.16 -26.50 15.68
N ALA A 626 18.24 -26.88 14.40
CA ALA A 626 18.65 -25.97 13.33
C ALA A 626 17.66 -24.81 13.16
N VAL A 627 16.34 -25.07 13.26
CA VAL A 627 15.30 -24.02 13.30
C VAL A 627 15.48 -23.12 14.53
N ALA A 628 15.76 -23.69 15.71
CA ALA A 628 16.01 -22.91 16.92
C ALA A 628 17.23 -21.99 16.79
N ALA A 629 18.35 -22.51 16.27
CA ALA A 629 19.57 -21.75 16.03
C ALA A 629 19.35 -20.63 15.00
N TYR A 630 18.65 -20.92 13.89
CA TYR A 630 18.30 -19.93 12.88
C TYR A 630 17.42 -18.81 13.45
N ALA A 631 16.39 -19.15 14.24
CA ALA A 631 15.55 -18.16 14.91
C ALA A 631 16.34 -17.33 15.94
N GLY A 632 17.26 -17.95 16.68
CA GLY A 632 18.17 -17.26 17.61
C GLY A 632 19.09 -16.25 16.92
N LEU A 633 19.71 -16.62 15.80
CA LEU A 633 20.56 -15.73 14.99
C LEU A 633 19.78 -14.52 14.46
N ASN A 634 18.58 -14.73 13.93
CA ASN A 634 17.72 -13.64 13.48
C ASN A 634 17.28 -12.73 14.64
N THR A 635 16.95 -13.31 15.80
CA THR A 635 16.62 -12.52 17.01
C THR A 635 17.81 -11.65 17.44
N LEU A 636 19.03 -12.19 17.43
CA LEU A 636 20.25 -11.45 17.76
C LEU A 636 20.53 -10.31 16.76
N SER A 637 20.37 -10.57 15.45
CA SER A 637 20.50 -9.55 14.39
C SER A 637 19.53 -8.38 14.60
N LEU A 638 18.24 -8.70 14.86
CA LEU A 638 17.21 -7.70 15.12
C LEU A 638 17.44 -6.92 16.42
N SER A 639 18.02 -7.55 17.44
CA SER A 639 18.32 -6.89 18.73
C SER A 639 19.56 -5.97 18.69
N ARG A 640 20.44 -6.13 17.69
CA ARG A 640 21.65 -5.30 17.50
C ARG A 640 21.43 -4.11 16.56
N SER A 641 20.29 -4.05 15.88
CA SER A 641 19.91 -2.88 15.09
C SER A 641 19.50 -1.77 16.05
N PRO A 642 20.13 -0.58 16.04
CA PRO A 642 19.67 0.53 16.86
C PRO A 642 18.22 0.85 16.52
N SER A 643 17.39 1.12 17.53
CA SER A 643 16.06 1.68 17.33
C SER A 643 16.19 3.09 16.77
N LEU A 644 15.97 3.20 15.46
CA LEU A 644 15.68 4.45 14.74
C LEU A 644 14.20 4.82 14.91
#